data_AF-A0A317X912-F1
#
_entry.id   AF-A0A317X912-F1
#
_cell.length_a   1.000
_cell.length_b   1.000
_cell.length_c   1.000
_cell.angle_alpha   90.00
_cell.angle_beta   90.00
_cell.angle_gamma   90.00
#
_symmetry.space_group_name_H-M   'P 1'
#
loop_
_entity.id
_entity.type
_entity.pdbx_description
1 polymer ?
#
loop_
_entity_poly.entity_id
_entity_poly.type
_entity_poly.pdbx_seq_one_letter_code
_entity_poly.pdbx_strand_id
1 'polypeptide(L)'
;MTPRIHLVRHAEGYHNLGFTYWNIPDPLLTNHGKRQCLALRQSFAAMPSVELVVSSPLRRAIYTGIEGFCSEWEGQERKLIALPDLQELSSFPCDVGSSVSDLKAEMEGERLPVDLSLVGEAWRDKTGRFAPTRERITARCGDLRHWLHARPEKEIVVVSHGGLLHFLTEDWEDGCTFEGTGWHNAEFRTYEFTRGIQLEETQESRRRRGKSGPPLTGPEQQAMRDRLMTSQLTHSHNLANLYIASPSPALMSTRASITADKDCPKCRTRRINCDRAVPACRKCISRGFSCPGYGLILKWNQGVASRGRLAGRQLPVLDQAVTMSELMHHYHQHVSAKLAWVDGPTNPWRLVIIPLAGASPTVLHAVLALASEDLAARFPPDHPRRQCLQRVSECRRNQALTWLAQLIRRMREEGSSSEAQCALAATLILYNVELLGASTQWRMHLEAARVIRQWKEQAFTHRSETDAFLVYEQYYASVFAGLTTFDSLTDYETGLEYDNNAIFSDFVSIISQVTRLERLKHNQQYAVESSLLDTMIQDLEAAKARMLQLGFTLRWQTDDARTSFQHLVWIFYYAVLIYVYHVLADGSLDTTLQSWRDSILTHLSLLPDKRAFAQDLVWPLFIAGTECRGCPQKQDIVAHELELVMEISGTLDRRNVLSFLRQFWSESSGTWIQLMRQSPERRMLIL
;
A
#
# COMPACT_ATOMS: atom_id res chain seq x y z
N MET A 1 -49.77 -0.71 4.77
CA MET A 1 -48.68 -0.94 3.80
C MET A 1 -47.43 -1.14 4.60
N THR A 2 -46.55 -2.05 4.18
CA THR A 2 -45.24 -2.23 4.82
C THR A 2 -44.38 -0.99 4.60
N PRO A 3 -43.51 -0.63 5.56
CA PRO A 3 -42.63 0.52 5.40
C PRO A 3 -41.67 0.36 4.24
N ARG A 4 -41.38 1.47 3.55
CA ARG A 4 -40.22 1.59 2.70
C ARG A 4 -39.02 2.01 3.57
N ILE A 5 -37.90 1.33 3.34
CA ILE A 5 -36.71 1.45 4.18
C ILE A 5 -35.57 2.07 3.38
N HIS A 6 -35.03 3.18 3.88
CA HIS A 6 -33.82 3.80 3.34
C HIS A 6 -32.64 3.48 4.24
N LEU A 7 -31.81 2.52 3.82
CA LEU A 7 -30.62 2.12 4.55
C LEU A 7 -29.47 3.06 4.16
N VAL A 8 -28.79 3.60 5.16
CA VAL A 8 -27.71 4.57 5.01
C VAL A 8 -26.46 4.06 5.71
N ARG A 9 -25.32 3.96 5.00
CA ARG A 9 -24.03 3.78 5.67
C ARG A 9 -23.60 5.10 6.28
N HIS A 10 -23.12 5.09 7.53
CA HIS A 10 -22.61 6.29 8.18
C HIS A 10 -21.57 7.04 7.31
N ALA A 11 -21.52 8.36 7.46
CA ALA A 11 -20.51 9.20 6.83
C ALA A 11 -19.12 8.94 7.42
N GLU A 12 -18.06 9.44 6.77
CA GLU A 12 -16.68 9.21 7.19
C GLU A 12 -16.45 9.57 8.67
N GLY A 13 -16.16 8.56 9.47
CA GLY A 13 -15.71 8.70 10.85
C GLY A 13 -14.19 8.62 10.93
N TYR A 14 -13.62 9.01 12.08
CA TYR A 14 -12.15 8.96 12.25
C TYR A 14 -11.55 7.56 12.01
N HIS A 15 -12.28 6.48 12.31
CA HIS A 15 -11.86 5.10 12.00
C HIS A 15 -11.72 4.80 10.49
N ASN A 16 -12.38 5.55 9.60
CA ASN A 16 -12.23 5.40 8.14
C ASN A 16 -10.94 6.03 7.61
N LEU A 17 -10.18 6.76 8.43
CA LEU A 17 -8.89 7.34 8.04
C LEU A 17 -7.75 6.31 8.03
N GLY A 18 -8.03 5.07 8.42
CA GLY A 18 -7.12 3.92 8.34
C GLY A 18 -7.05 3.10 9.64
N PHE A 19 -6.42 1.94 9.55
CA PHE A 19 -6.35 0.94 10.64
C PHE A 19 -5.80 1.49 11.97
N THR A 20 -4.91 2.49 11.94
CA THR A 20 -4.38 3.12 13.16
C THR A 20 -5.46 3.81 14.00
N TYR A 21 -6.57 4.19 13.38
CA TYR A 21 -7.69 4.87 14.02
C TYR A 21 -8.77 3.89 14.53
N TRP A 22 -8.63 2.58 14.30
CA TRP A 22 -9.56 1.56 14.81
C TRP A 22 -9.48 1.41 16.34
N ASN A 23 -8.39 1.89 16.95
CA ASN A 23 -8.22 1.93 18.40
C ASN A 23 -8.95 3.09 19.07
N ILE A 24 -9.56 4.02 18.31
CA ILE A 24 -10.36 5.10 18.88
C ILE A 24 -11.72 4.54 19.28
N PRO A 25 -12.08 4.50 20.57
CA PRO A 25 -13.40 4.03 20.98
C PRO A 25 -14.49 4.95 20.48
N ASP A 26 -15.57 4.37 19.95
CA ASP A 26 -16.78 5.07 19.53
C ASP A 26 -16.52 6.43 18.81
N PRO A 27 -15.82 6.41 17.67
CA PRO A 27 -15.29 7.60 17.03
C PRO A 27 -16.38 8.48 16.44
N LEU A 28 -16.15 9.80 16.50
CA LEU A 28 -16.96 10.83 15.85
C LEU A 28 -16.77 10.85 14.33
N LEU A 29 -17.65 11.61 13.66
CA LEU A 29 -17.47 12.01 12.27
C LEU A 29 -16.27 12.94 12.09
N THR A 30 -15.60 12.82 10.95
CA THR A 30 -14.61 13.81 10.52
C THR A 30 -15.33 15.06 9.96
N ASN A 31 -14.58 16.14 9.74
CA ASN A 31 -15.13 17.30 9.00
C ASN A 31 -15.55 16.94 7.57
N HIS A 32 -14.90 15.94 6.95
CA HIS A 32 -15.32 15.44 5.65
C HIS A 32 -16.63 14.64 5.76
N GLY A 33 -16.77 13.78 6.78
CA GLY A 33 -18.03 13.10 7.08
C GLY A 33 -19.21 14.04 7.29
N LYS A 34 -19.01 15.17 7.98
CA LYS A 34 -20.05 16.21 8.11
C LYS A 34 -20.47 16.80 6.76
N ARG A 35 -19.51 17.04 5.84
CA ARG A 35 -19.83 17.49 4.48
C ARG A 35 -20.58 16.42 3.67
N GLN A 36 -20.23 15.14 3.86
CA GLN A 36 -20.97 14.04 3.25
C GLN A 36 -22.42 13.99 3.77
N CYS A 37 -22.66 14.25 5.06
CA CYS A 37 -24.02 14.34 5.60
C CYS A 37 -24.84 15.47 4.94
N LEU A 38 -24.21 16.62 4.71
CA LEU A 38 -24.85 17.73 3.98
C LEU A 38 -25.19 17.36 2.54
N ALA A 39 -24.28 16.69 1.83
CA ALA A 39 -24.52 16.23 0.47
C ALA A 39 -25.61 15.14 0.40
N LEU A 40 -25.64 14.24 1.39
CA LEU A 40 -26.69 13.24 1.56
C LEU A 40 -28.05 13.92 1.73
N ARG A 41 -28.15 14.90 2.63
CA ARG A 41 -29.37 15.70 2.84
C ARG A 41 -29.89 16.31 1.54
N GLN A 42 -29.00 16.89 0.72
CA GLN A 42 -29.35 17.55 -0.53
C GLN A 42 -29.79 16.58 -1.64
N SER A 43 -29.25 15.37 -1.65
CA SER A 43 -29.52 14.36 -2.68
C SER A 43 -30.67 13.39 -2.34
N PHE A 44 -31.12 13.39 -1.08
CA PHE A 44 -32.15 12.49 -0.60
C PHE A 44 -33.56 12.99 -0.92
N ALA A 45 -34.08 12.61 -2.10
CA ALA A 45 -35.37 13.08 -2.62
C ALA A 45 -36.59 12.76 -1.73
N ALA A 46 -36.53 11.69 -0.92
CA ALA A 46 -37.63 11.27 -0.06
C ALA A 46 -37.69 12.05 1.28
N MET A 47 -36.81 13.03 1.51
CA MET A 47 -36.73 13.78 2.77
C MET A 47 -38.08 14.28 3.31
N PRO A 48 -38.97 14.89 2.49
CA PRO A 48 -40.25 15.42 2.99
C PRO A 48 -41.20 14.33 3.53
N SER A 49 -41.01 13.08 3.10
CA SER A 49 -41.86 11.95 3.47
C SER A 49 -41.34 11.18 4.68
N VAL A 50 -40.13 11.48 5.19
CA VAL A 50 -39.52 10.72 6.30
C VAL A 50 -40.33 10.89 7.58
N GLU A 51 -40.83 9.77 8.10
CA GLU A 51 -41.63 9.70 9.32
C GLU A 51 -40.82 9.24 10.52
N LEU A 52 -39.76 8.44 10.30
CA LEU A 52 -38.88 7.94 11.35
C LEU A 52 -37.41 7.87 10.89
N VAL A 53 -36.50 8.28 11.77
CA VAL A 53 -35.06 8.05 11.63
C VAL A 53 -34.60 7.17 12.79
N VAL A 54 -33.93 6.08 12.45
CA VAL A 54 -33.33 5.13 13.41
C VAL A 54 -31.84 5.06 13.13
N SER A 55 -31.00 5.00 14.16
CA SER A 55 -29.56 4.78 13.97
C SER A 55 -29.00 3.74 14.90
N SER A 56 -27.85 3.18 14.52
CA SER A 56 -26.93 2.59 15.49
C SER A 56 -26.61 3.60 16.61
N PRO A 57 -26.43 3.18 17.88
CA PRO A 57 -26.07 4.10 18.96
C PRO A 57 -24.59 4.51 18.93
N LEU A 58 -23.80 4.06 17.95
CA LEU A 58 -22.43 4.52 17.75
C LEU A 58 -22.42 5.98 17.24
N ARG A 59 -21.53 6.81 17.78
CA ARG A 59 -21.51 8.27 17.54
C ARG A 59 -21.53 8.62 16.06
N ARG A 60 -20.65 8.02 15.26
CA ARG A 60 -20.61 8.25 13.80
C ARG A 60 -21.97 8.02 13.10
N ALA A 61 -22.76 7.06 13.56
CA ALA A 61 -24.08 6.78 12.99
C ALA A 61 -25.14 7.75 13.53
N ILE A 62 -25.14 8.05 14.84
CA ILE A 62 -26.02 9.07 15.44
C ILE A 62 -25.83 10.41 14.73
N TYR A 63 -24.59 10.91 14.66
CA TYR A 63 -24.30 12.20 14.03
C TYR A 63 -24.59 12.17 12.54
N THR A 64 -24.43 11.04 11.83
CA THR A 64 -24.89 10.95 10.44
C THR A 64 -26.41 11.06 10.32
N GLY A 65 -27.16 10.46 11.24
CA GLY A 65 -28.62 10.58 11.30
C GLY A 65 -29.09 12.00 11.61
N ILE A 66 -28.47 12.64 12.61
CA ILE A 66 -28.78 14.02 13.00
C ILE A 66 -28.45 14.99 11.87
N GLU A 67 -27.19 14.97 11.39
CA GLU A 67 -26.70 15.88 10.37
C GLU A 67 -27.26 15.55 8.97
N GLY A 68 -27.72 14.33 8.73
CA GLY A 68 -28.33 13.95 7.46
C GLY A 68 -29.81 14.33 7.39
N PHE A 69 -30.56 14.06 8.46
CA PHE A 69 -32.02 13.93 8.38
C PHE A 69 -32.81 14.69 9.46
N CYS A 70 -32.17 15.14 10.55
CA CYS A 70 -32.89 15.70 11.71
C CYS A 70 -32.73 17.21 11.88
N SER A 71 -32.09 17.92 10.93
CA SER A 71 -31.77 19.34 11.08
C SER A 71 -32.97 20.28 11.18
N GLU A 72 -34.14 19.86 10.73
CA GLU A 72 -35.37 20.66 10.76
C GLU A 72 -36.28 20.28 11.95
N TRP A 73 -35.83 19.40 12.84
CA TRP A 73 -36.63 18.91 13.97
C TRP A 73 -36.49 19.77 15.22
N GLU A 74 -35.73 20.86 15.16
CA GLU A 74 -35.58 21.78 16.28
C GLU A 74 -36.96 22.39 16.66
N GLY A 75 -37.43 22.06 17.87
CA GLY A 75 -38.77 22.45 18.36
C GLY A 75 -39.92 21.50 18.02
N GLN A 76 -39.65 20.37 17.35
CA GLN A 76 -40.64 19.32 17.10
C GLN A 76 -40.55 18.20 18.15
N GLU A 77 -41.66 17.53 18.48
CA GLU A 77 -41.66 16.31 19.32
C GLU A 77 -41.21 15.06 18.53
N ARG A 78 -40.15 15.19 17.71
CA ARG A 78 -39.55 14.08 16.95
C ARG A 78 -38.16 13.79 17.46
N LYS A 79 -37.83 12.51 17.64
CA LYS A 79 -36.50 12.06 18.07
C LYS A 79 -36.01 10.94 17.18
N LEU A 80 -34.72 10.95 16.90
CA LEU A 80 -34.02 9.82 16.32
C LEU A 80 -34.00 8.68 17.34
N ILE A 81 -34.38 7.47 16.94
CA ILE A 81 -34.34 6.31 17.84
C ILE A 81 -32.98 5.61 17.69
N ALA A 82 -32.24 5.48 18.79
CA ALA A 82 -31.01 4.69 18.80
C ALA A 82 -31.33 3.22 19.08
N LEU A 83 -31.00 2.34 18.12
CA LEU A 83 -31.30 0.92 18.18
C LEU A 83 -30.01 0.08 18.21
N PRO A 84 -29.66 -0.55 19.35
CA PRO A 84 -28.41 -1.29 19.52
C PRO A 84 -28.13 -2.35 18.45
N ASP A 85 -29.19 -2.98 17.94
CA ASP A 85 -29.04 -4.05 16.96
C ASP A 85 -28.43 -3.56 15.64
N LEU A 86 -28.47 -2.25 15.37
CA LEU A 86 -27.86 -1.63 14.20
C LEU A 86 -26.35 -1.42 14.29
N GLN A 87 -25.67 -1.85 15.36
CA GLN A 87 -24.22 -1.65 15.51
C GLN A 87 -23.36 -2.55 14.61
N GLU A 88 -22.16 -2.06 14.31
CA GLU A 88 -21.15 -2.78 13.51
C GLU A 88 -20.75 -4.13 14.13
N LEU A 89 -20.25 -5.02 13.27
CA LEU A 89 -20.06 -6.43 13.58
C LEU A 89 -18.91 -6.69 14.55
N SER A 90 -17.78 -5.98 14.44
CA SER A 90 -16.53 -6.38 15.10
C SER A 90 -16.46 -6.01 16.59
N SER A 91 -15.46 -6.53 17.29
CA SER A 91 -15.10 -6.15 18.66
C SER A 91 -13.93 -5.16 18.71
N PHE A 92 -13.50 -4.57 17.58
CA PHE A 92 -12.48 -3.51 17.61
C PHE A 92 -12.96 -2.31 18.44
N PRO A 93 -12.05 -1.56 19.08
CA PRO A 93 -12.43 -0.43 19.92
C PRO A 93 -13.37 0.56 19.22
N CYS A 94 -13.16 0.83 17.94
CA CYS A 94 -14.04 1.71 17.16
C CYS A 94 -15.47 1.19 16.99
N ASP A 95 -15.71 -0.11 17.14
CA ASP A 95 -17.03 -0.74 17.03
C ASP A 95 -17.66 -1.06 18.39
N VAL A 96 -16.97 -0.70 19.46
CA VAL A 96 -17.48 -0.71 20.83
C VAL A 96 -17.93 0.71 21.19
N GLY A 97 -19.21 0.83 21.56
CA GLY A 97 -19.83 2.11 21.85
C GLY A 97 -19.56 2.67 23.25
N SER A 98 -20.02 3.89 23.49
CA SER A 98 -19.92 4.58 24.79
C SER A 98 -20.96 4.10 25.80
N SER A 99 -20.75 4.39 27.08
CA SER A 99 -21.77 4.04 28.09
C SER A 99 -23.07 4.80 27.80
N VAL A 100 -24.20 4.23 28.23
CA VAL A 100 -25.51 4.88 28.06
C VAL A 100 -25.53 6.23 28.77
N SER A 101 -24.89 6.32 29.94
CA SER A 101 -24.70 7.57 30.69
C SER A 101 -23.92 8.62 29.91
N ASP A 102 -22.81 8.24 29.27
CA ASP A 102 -21.98 9.18 28.51
C ASP A 102 -22.72 9.68 27.26
N LEU A 103 -23.38 8.76 26.54
CA LEU A 103 -24.22 9.14 25.39
C LEU A 103 -25.35 10.06 25.83
N LYS A 104 -26.05 9.74 26.92
CA LYS A 104 -27.14 10.58 27.43
C LYS A 104 -26.66 11.98 27.80
N ALA A 105 -25.54 12.08 28.52
CA ALA A 105 -24.95 13.36 28.89
C ALA A 105 -24.54 14.18 27.66
N GLU A 106 -23.99 13.53 26.63
CA GLU A 106 -23.62 14.19 25.37
C GLU A 106 -24.86 14.66 24.58
N MET A 107 -25.86 13.80 24.39
CA MET A 107 -27.08 14.15 23.66
C MET A 107 -27.84 15.29 24.34
N GLU A 108 -27.93 15.28 25.69
CA GLU A 108 -28.57 16.35 26.45
C GLU A 108 -27.74 17.65 26.42
N GLY A 109 -26.41 17.53 26.53
CA GLY A 109 -25.48 18.68 26.51
C GLY A 109 -25.47 19.42 25.18
N GLU A 110 -25.48 18.68 24.07
CA GLU A 110 -25.52 19.20 22.70
C GLU A 110 -26.96 19.44 22.21
N ARG A 111 -27.98 19.19 23.05
CA ARG A 111 -29.41 19.34 22.75
C ARG A 111 -29.87 18.54 21.51
N LEU A 112 -29.29 17.36 21.31
CA LEU A 112 -29.60 16.50 20.18
C LEU A 112 -30.90 15.71 20.44
N PRO A 113 -31.85 15.66 19.48
CA PRO A 113 -33.12 14.97 19.65
C PRO A 113 -32.96 13.45 19.45
N VAL A 114 -32.31 12.77 20.40
CA VAL A 114 -32.05 11.31 20.35
C VAL A 114 -32.78 10.60 21.49
N ASP A 115 -33.53 9.56 21.16
CA ASP A 115 -34.13 8.62 22.10
C ASP A 115 -33.21 7.40 22.29
N LEU A 116 -32.65 7.29 23.50
CA LEU A 116 -31.77 6.19 23.93
C LEU A 116 -32.53 5.12 24.73
N SER A 117 -33.86 5.16 24.81
CA SER A 117 -34.68 4.28 25.67
C SER A 117 -34.50 2.79 25.38
N LEU A 118 -34.13 2.43 24.16
CA LEU A 118 -33.86 1.05 23.72
C LEU A 118 -32.40 0.63 23.92
N VAL A 119 -31.52 1.52 24.36
CA VAL A 119 -30.09 1.26 24.56
C VAL A 119 -29.84 0.83 26.02
N GLY A 120 -29.83 -0.49 26.25
CA GLY A 120 -29.52 -1.06 27.57
C GLY A 120 -28.02 -1.07 27.89
N GLU A 121 -27.64 -1.15 29.17
CA GLU A 121 -26.24 -1.09 29.63
C GLU A 121 -25.31 -2.14 28.98
N ALA A 122 -25.85 -3.30 28.62
CA ALA A 122 -25.12 -4.40 27.99
C ALA A 122 -24.87 -4.21 26.48
N TRP A 123 -25.31 -3.11 25.86
CA TRP A 123 -25.19 -2.91 24.41
C TRP A 123 -23.75 -2.91 23.89
N ARG A 124 -22.81 -2.54 24.75
CA ARG A 124 -21.36 -2.54 24.47
C ARG A 124 -20.71 -3.92 24.55
N ASP A 125 -21.39 -4.89 25.16
CA ASP A 125 -20.83 -6.22 25.40
C ASP A 125 -20.89 -7.07 24.12
N LYS A 126 -19.71 -7.29 23.53
CA LYS A 126 -19.51 -8.08 22.30
C LYS A 126 -19.35 -9.59 22.57
N THR A 127 -19.85 -10.11 23.69
CA THR A 127 -19.81 -11.56 24.00
C THR A 127 -21.19 -12.24 23.94
N GLY A 128 -22.27 -11.48 24.08
CA GLY A 128 -23.65 -11.98 24.08
C GLY A 128 -24.39 -11.79 22.76
N ARG A 129 -25.54 -11.09 22.79
CA ARG A 129 -26.36 -10.77 21.61
C ARG A 129 -25.55 -10.10 20.51
N PHE A 130 -24.56 -9.31 20.89
CA PHE A 130 -23.74 -8.52 19.98
C PHE A 130 -22.40 -9.17 19.63
N ALA A 131 -22.24 -10.46 19.90
CA ALA A 131 -21.01 -11.16 19.54
C ALA A 131 -20.76 -11.16 18.03
N PRO A 132 -19.48 -11.06 17.60
CA PRO A 132 -19.09 -11.00 16.19
C PRO A 132 -19.17 -12.39 15.51
N THR A 133 -20.21 -13.17 15.76
CA THR A 133 -20.41 -14.49 15.16
C THR A 133 -21.55 -14.47 14.15
N ARG A 134 -21.45 -15.29 13.11
CA ARG A 134 -22.44 -15.38 12.03
C ARG A 134 -23.84 -15.65 12.57
N GLU A 135 -23.96 -16.56 13.53
CA GLU A 135 -25.24 -16.97 14.13
C GLU A 135 -25.90 -15.80 14.86
N ARG A 136 -25.11 -15.08 15.68
CA ARG A 136 -25.61 -13.94 16.47
C ARG A 136 -25.98 -12.76 15.59
N ILE A 137 -25.14 -12.44 14.60
CA ILE A 137 -25.39 -11.36 13.64
C ILE A 137 -26.64 -11.66 12.80
N THR A 138 -26.79 -12.90 12.31
CA THR A 138 -27.96 -13.32 11.52
C THR A 138 -29.24 -13.26 12.35
N ALA A 139 -29.23 -13.78 13.59
CA ALA A 139 -30.38 -13.70 14.48
C ALA A 139 -30.78 -12.24 14.75
N ARG A 140 -29.79 -11.38 15.04
CA ARG A 140 -29.99 -9.95 15.28
C ARG A 140 -30.58 -9.22 14.06
N CYS A 141 -30.10 -9.53 12.85
CA CYS A 141 -30.65 -8.96 11.63
C CYS A 141 -32.08 -9.47 11.34
N GLY A 142 -32.38 -10.72 11.71
CA GLY A 142 -33.74 -11.26 11.68
C GLY A 142 -34.68 -10.45 12.59
N ASP A 143 -34.29 -10.21 13.84
CA ASP A 143 -35.07 -9.41 14.79
C ASP A 143 -35.26 -7.97 14.30
N LEU A 144 -34.20 -7.36 13.72
CA LEU A 144 -34.26 -6.03 13.10
C LEU A 144 -35.29 -5.97 11.97
N ARG A 145 -35.30 -6.96 11.08
CA ARG A 145 -36.28 -7.02 9.97
C ARG A 145 -37.71 -7.11 10.50
N HIS A 146 -37.96 -7.93 11.51
CA HIS A 146 -39.28 -7.99 12.16
C HIS A 146 -39.67 -6.66 12.81
N TRP A 147 -38.72 -6.02 13.52
CA TRP A 147 -38.97 -4.74 14.18
C TRP A 147 -39.30 -3.64 13.16
N LEU A 148 -38.51 -3.54 12.08
CA LEU A 148 -38.74 -2.57 11.00
C LEU A 148 -40.06 -2.85 10.27
N HIS A 149 -40.36 -4.11 9.96
CA HIS A 149 -41.60 -4.49 9.28
C HIS A 149 -42.86 -4.17 10.11
N ALA A 150 -42.76 -4.25 11.45
CA ALA A 150 -43.87 -3.98 12.36
C ALA A 150 -44.10 -2.47 12.63
N ARG A 151 -43.24 -1.58 12.11
CA ARG A 151 -43.36 -0.14 12.32
C ARG A 151 -44.62 0.42 11.63
N PRO A 152 -45.35 1.34 12.29
CA PRO A 152 -46.50 2.02 11.68
C PRO A 152 -46.09 3.08 10.65
N GLU A 153 -44.85 3.58 10.72
CA GLU A 153 -44.31 4.58 9.79
C GLU A 153 -44.15 4.02 8.39
N LYS A 154 -44.35 4.87 7.37
CA LYS A 154 -44.31 4.47 5.95
C LYS A 154 -42.95 4.64 5.30
N GLU A 155 -42.19 5.65 5.70
CA GLU A 155 -40.88 5.97 5.14
C GLU A 155 -39.89 6.11 6.30
N ILE A 156 -38.97 5.14 6.41
CA ILE A 156 -38.05 5.01 7.54
C ILE A 156 -36.62 5.07 7.05
N VAL A 157 -35.83 5.98 7.62
CA VAL A 157 -34.38 6.05 7.41
C VAL A 157 -33.68 5.25 8.50
N VAL A 158 -32.75 4.39 8.11
CA VAL A 158 -31.96 3.55 9.03
C VAL A 158 -30.48 3.80 8.78
N VAL A 159 -29.81 4.43 9.74
CA VAL A 159 -28.38 4.76 9.65
C VAL A 159 -27.54 3.72 10.38
N SER A 160 -26.69 3.02 9.65
CA SER A 160 -25.94 1.86 10.13
C SER A 160 -24.53 1.81 9.50
N HIS A 161 -23.93 0.62 9.47
CA HIS A 161 -22.54 0.37 9.07
C HIS A 161 -22.51 -0.70 7.98
N GLY A 162 -21.54 -0.62 7.08
CA GLY A 162 -21.51 -1.45 5.86
C GLY A 162 -21.51 -2.95 6.15
N GLY A 163 -20.76 -3.39 7.17
CA GLY A 163 -20.72 -4.80 7.56
C GLY A 163 -22.10 -5.34 7.95
N LEU A 164 -22.80 -4.64 8.84
CA LEU A 164 -24.17 -5.03 9.22
C LEU A 164 -25.15 -4.98 8.04
N LEU A 165 -25.07 -3.95 7.19
CA LEU A 165 -26.04 -3.75 6.11
C LEU A 165 -26.11 -4.96 5.16
N HIS A 166 -24.98 -5.62 4.87
CA HIS A 166 -24.97 -6.87 4.11
C HIS A 166 -25.79 -8.00 4.75
N PHE A 167 -25.72 -8.16 6.07
CA PHE A 167 -26.52 -9.16 6.78
C PHE A 167 -27.99 -8.77 6.88
N LEU A 168 -28.27 -7.47 7.01
CA LEU A 168 -29.62 -6.96 7.12
C LEU A 168 -30.39 -7.14 5.80
N THR A 169 -29.75 -6.90 4.66
CA THR A 169 -30.36 -7.03 3.33
C THR A 169 -30.20 -8.41 2.71
N GLU A 170 -29.23 -9.19 3.19
CA GLU A 170 -28.76 -10.42 2.53
C GLU A 170 -28.26 -10.18 1.08
N ASP A 171 -27.90 -8.93 0.78
CA ASP A 171 -27.31 -8.52 -0.49
C ASP A 171 -25.80 -8.37 -0.32
N TRP A 172 -25.05 -9.21 -1.02
CA TRP A 172 -23.60 -9.26 -1.03
C TRP A 172 -23.00 -8.73 -2.33
N GLU A 173 -23.84 -8.23 -3.24
CA GLU A 173 -23.40 -7.61 -4.48
C GLU A 173 -22.43 -6.46 -4.16
N ASP A 174 -21.26 -6.49 -4.81
CA ASP A 174 -20.14 -5.57 -4.56
C ASP A 174 -19.46 -5.70 -3.19
N GLY A 175 -19.72 -6.76 -2.42
CA GLY A 175 -19.14 -6.96 -1.08
C GLY A 175 -17.61 -7.06 -1.02
N CYS A 176 -16.92 -7.22 -2.16
CA CYS A 176 -15.45 -7.14 -2.26
C CYS A 176 -14.92 -5.70 -2.44
N THR A 177 -15.80 -4.71 -2.60
CA THR A 177 -15.44 -3.31 -2.86
C THR A 177 -15.42 -2.50 -1.55
N PHE A 178 -14.77 -1.33 -1.58
CA PHE A 178 -14.73 -0.38 -0.45
C PHE A 178 -14.35 -1.01 0.90
N GLU A 179 -13.13 -1.58 0.99
CA GLU A 179 -12.63 -2.26 2.20
C GLU A 179 -13.53 -3.43 2.67
N GLY A 180 -14.21 -4.08 1.74
CA GLY A 180 -15.09 -5.22 2.03
C GLY A 180 -16.45 -4.82 2.58
N THR A 181 -16.79 -3.53 2.52
CA THR A 181 -18.06 -3.01 3.02
C THR A 181 -19.12 -2.86 1.95
N GLY A 182 -18.80 -2.93 0.65
CA GLY A 182 -19.75 -2.86 -0.46
C GLY A 182 -20.58 -1.57 -0.58
N TRP A 183 -20.31 -0.56 0.25
CA TRP A 183 -21.08 0.69 0.36
C TRP A 183 -20.12 1.88 0.46
N HIS A 184 -20.39 3.02 -0.18
CA HIS A 184 -19.67 4.27 0.06
C HIS A 184 -20.09 4.91 1.40
N ASN A 185 -19.24 5.73 2.01
CA ASN A 185 -19.64 6.54 3.16
C ASN A 185 -20.78 7.50 2.78
N ALA A 186 -21.78 7.60 3.65
CA ALA A 186 -23.02 8.36 3.40
C ALA A 186 -23.82 7.91 2.17
N GLU A 187 -23.57 6.70 1.63
CA GLU A 187 -24.43 6.12 0.60
C GLU A 187 -25.77 5.71 1.22
N PHE A 188 -26.86 5.95 0.47
CA PHE A 188 -28.17 5.41 0.80
C PHE A 188 -28.69 4.50 -0.31
N ARG A 189 -29.35 3.42 0.08
CA ARG A 189 -30.11 2.53 -0.81
C ARG A 189 -31.51 2.33 -0.28
N THR A 190 -32.45 2.14 -1.18
CA THR A 190 -33.89 2.10 -0.86
C THR A 190 -34.45 0.71 -1.09
N TYR A 191 -35.13 0.18 -0.08
CA TYR A 191 -35.62 -1.20 -0.01
C TYR A 191 -37.11 -1.24 0.28
N GLU A 192 -37.74 -2.30 -0.20
CA GLU A 192 -39.12 -2.65 0.11
C GLU A 192 -39.17 -4.08 0.68
N PHE A 193 -40.17 -4.34 1.51
CA PHE A 193 -40.37 -5.68 2.05
C PHE A 193 -41.01 -6.60 1.01
N THR A 194 -40.38 -7.74 0.75
CA THR A 194 -40.89 -8.80 -0.12
C THR A 194 -41.03 -10.10 0.68
N ARG A 195 -41.98 -10.94 0.26
CA ARG A 195 -42.17 -12.31 0.80
C ARG A 195 -42.12 -12.38 2.34
N GLY A 196 -42.83 -11.47 3.01
CA GLY A 196 -42.80 -11.31 4.46
C GLY A 196 -41.83 -10.21 4.89
N ILE A 197 -40.77 -10.57 5.60
CA ILE A 197 -39.82 -9.63 6.21
C ILE A 197 -38.50 -9.45 5.44
N GLN A 198 -38.38 -10.01 4.24
CA GLN A 198 -37.16 -9.90 3.44
C GLN A 198 -37.08 -8.51 2.78
N LEU A 199 -35.88 -7.95 2.69
CA LEU A 199 -35.65 -6.64 2.06
C LEU A 199 -35.10 -6.83 0.65
N GLU A 200 -35.76 -6.24 -0.34
CA GLU A 200 -35.25 -6.18 -1.71
C GLU A 200 -34.99 -4.72 -2.13
N GLU A 201 -33.82 -4.47 -2.73
CA GLU A 201 -33.45 -3.15 -3.19
C GLU A 201 -34.32 -2.75 -4.39
N THR A 202 -34.94 -1.57 -4.32
CA THR A 202 -35.75 -1.00 -5.40
C THR A 202 -34.93 -0.81 -6.68
N GLN A 203 -35.58 -0.95 -7.84
CA GLN A 203 -34.91 -0.78 -9.13
C GLN A 203 -34.35 0.64 -9.32
N GLU A 204 -35.03 1.66 -8.79
CA GLU A 204 -34.54 3.04 -8.81
C GLU A 204 -33.22 3.17 -8.04
N SER A 205 -33.15 2.59 -6.83
CA SER A 205 -31.92 2.56 -6.03
C SER A 205 -30.78 1.85 -6.75
N ARG A 206 -31.06 0.68 -7.34
CA ARG A 206 -30.08 -0.06 -8.16
C ARG A 206 -29.53 0.78 -9.32
N ARG A 207 -30.41 1.48 -10.05
CA ARG A 207 -30.01 2.36 -11.15
C ARG A 207 -29.14 3.53 -10.67
N ARG A 208 -29.46 4.16 -9.52
CA ARG A 208 -28.64 5.25 -8.95
C ARG A 208 -27.20 4.84 -8.68
N ARG A 209 -26.96 3.57 -8.31
CA ARG A 209 -25.61 3.01 -8.12
C ARG A 209 -25.06 2.27 -9.34
N GLY A 210 -25.63 2.50 -10.53
CA GLY A 210 -25.10 1.99 -11.81
C GLY A 210 -25.45 0.54 -12.14
N LYS A 211 -26.42 -0.08 -11.45
CA LYS A 211 -26.86 -1.46 -11.73
C LYS A 211 -28.11 -1.46 -12.61
N SER A 212 -27.95 -1.95 -13.84
CA SER A 212 -29.03 -2.11 -14.83
C SER A 212 -29.53 -3.55 -14.99
N GLY A 213 -28.76 -4.54 -14.52
CA GLY A 213 -29.12 -5.96 -14.55
C GLY A 213 -30.03 -6.41 -13.39
N PRO A 214 -30.62 -7.62 -13.49
CA PRO A 214 -31.39 -8.21 -12.39
C PRO A 214 -30.53 -8.39 -11.14
N PRO A 215 -31.12 -8.36 -9.93
CA PRO A 215 -30.40 -8.72 -8.72
C PRO A 215 -29.89 -10.16 -8.80
N LEU A 216 -28.79 -10.44 -8.11
CA LEU A 216 -28.23 -11.79 -8.03
C LEU A 216 -29.25 -12.75 -7.41
N THR A 217 -29.23 -13.99 -7.88
CA THR A 217 -30.07 -15.06 -7.36
C THR A 217 -29.64 -15.44 -5.94
N GLY A 218 -30.54 -16.06 -5.16
CA GLY A 218 -30.24 -16.53 -3.80
C GLY A 218 -28.98 -17.40 -3.70
N PRO A 219 -28.77 -18.39 -4.61
CA PRO A 219 -27.53 -19.18 -4.65
C PRO A 219 -26.27 -18.34 -4.94
N GLU A 220 -26.35 -17.34 -5.83
CA GLU A 220 -25.22 -16.45 -6.13
C GLU A 220 -24.88 -15.54 -4.95
N GLN A 221 -25.89 -15.00 -4.27
CA GLN A 221 -25.72 -14.23 -3.04
C GLN A 221 -25.07 -15.09 -1.95
N GLN A 222 -25.52 -16.33 -1.78
CA GLN A 222 -24.95 -17.27 -0.81
C GLN A 222 -23.49 -17.63 -1.14
N ALA A 223 -23.20 -17.94 -2.40
CA ALA A 223 -21.83 -18.25 -2.83
C ALA A 223 -20.88 -17.07 -2.61
N MET A 224 -21.33 -15.84 -2.88
CA MET A 224 -20.52 -14.64 -2.67
C MET A 224 -20.30 -14.33 -1.19
N ARG A 225 -21.34 -14.46 -0.37
CA ARG A 225 -21.23 -14.38 1.10
C ARG A 225 -20.22 -15.38 1.63
N ASP A 226 -20.33 -16.64 1.24
CA ASP A 226 -19.47 -17.70 1.78
C ASP A 226 -18.01 -17.45 1.36
N ARG A 227 -17.73 -17.01 0.12
CA ARG A 227 -16.38 -16.57 -0.31
C ARG A 227 -15.83 -15.43 0.54
N LEU A 228 -16.63 -14.39 0.78
CA LEU A 228 -16.23 -13.25 1.60
C LEU A 228 -15.99 -13.66 3.06
N MET A 229 -16.84 -14.50 3.62
CA MET A 229 -16.71 -14.99 5.01
C MET A 229 -15.51 -15.91 5.19
N THR A 230 -15.17 -16.76 4.21
CA THR A 230 -13.94 -17.56 4.23
C THR A 230 -12.68 -16.68 4.17
N SER A 231 -12.74 -15.54 3.48
CA SER A 231 -11.64 -14.55 3.43
C SER A 231 -11.53 -13.66 4.67
N GLN A 232 -12.64 -13.43 5.39
CA GLN A 232 -12.68 -12.59 6.60
C GLN A 232 -12.43 -13.37 7.90
N LEU A 233 -12.84 -14.66 8.00
CA LEU A 233 -12.59 -15.51 9.18
C LEU A 233 -11.10 -15.79 9.44
N THR A 234 -10.24 -15.67 8.43
CA THR A 234 -8.78 -15.71 8.59
C THR A 234 -8.17 -14.38 9.06
N HIS A 235 -8.89 -13.26 8.94
CA HIS A 235 -8.44 -11.94 9.37
C HIS A 235 -8.88 -11.59 10.81
N SER A 236 -10.07 -12.01 11.24
CA SER A 236 -10.58 -11.69 12.59
C SER A 236 -9.94 -12.54 13.71
N HIS A 237 -9.49 -13.76 13.41
CA HIS A 237 -8.85 -14.62 14.42
C HIS A 237 -7.38 -14.25 14.72
N ASN A 238 -6.68 -13.58 13.80
CA ASN A 238 -5.25 -13.27 13.97
C ASN A 238 -4.95 -11.95 14.69
N LEU A 239 -5.94 -11.05 14.85
CA LEU A 239 -5.74 -9.76 15.52
C LEU A 239 -6.04 -9.79 17.03
N ALA A 240 -6.75 -10.81 17.54
CA ALA A 240 -7.09 -10.94 18.96
C ALA A 240 -5.92 -11.42 19.84
N ASN A 241 -4.87 -12.03 19.27
CA ASN A 241 -3.79 -12.66 20.03
C ASN A 241 -2.60 -11.74 20.36
N LEU A 242 -2.64 -10.45 20.04
CA LEU A 242 -1.48 -9.56 20.20
C LEU A 242 -1.51 -8.58 21.39
N TYR A 243 -2.55 -8.54 22.22
CA TYR A 243 -2.60 -7.60 23.35
C TYR A 243 -3.31 -8.14 24.59
N ILE A 244 -2.63 -9.03 25.34
CA ILE A 244 -2.85 -9.18 26.78
C ILE A 244 -1.63 -8.59 27.50
N ALA A 245 -1.73 -7.34 27.92
CA ALA A 245 -0.93 -6.79 29.00
C ALA A 245 -1.67 -5.59 29.61
N SER A 246 -2.40 -5.85 30.70
CA SER A 246 -2.97 -4.81 31.57
C SER A 246 -1.86 -4.03 32.29
N PRO A 247 -2.16 -2.81 32.78
CA PRO A 247 -2.22 -2.66 34.23
C PRO A 247 -3.41 -1.83 34.77
N SER A 248 -3.67 -2.07 36.06
CA SER A 248 -4.82 -1.68 36.89
C SER A 248 -5.02 -0.17 37.15
N PRO A 249 -6.22 0.27 37.58
CA PRO A 249 -6.56 1.67 37.86
C PRO A 249 -6.42 2.03 39.36
N ALA A 250 -6.09 3.30 39.66
CA ALA A 250 -6.21 3.83 41.02
C ALA A 250 -6.63 5.31 41.05
N LEU A 251 -7.73 5.53 41.78
CA LEU A 251 -8.11 6.69 42.62
C LEU A 251 -8.84 7.89 41.99
N MET A 252 -10.15 7.93 42.27
CA MET A 252 -10.94 9.15 42.43
C MET A 252 -10.97 9.62 43.89
N SER A 253 -11.19 10.93 44.08
CA SER A 253 -12.06 11.58 45.08
C SER A 253 -11.38 12.58 46.04
N THR A 254 -11.83 13.85 46.02
CA THR A 254 -12.67 14.48 47.08
C THR A 254 -12.91 15.98 46.80
N ARG A 255 -14.14 16.46 47.10
CA ARG A 255 -14.55 17.88 47.02
C ARG A 255 -13.91 18.71 48.13
N ALA A 256 -13.22 19.80 47.77
CA ALA A 256 -12.80 20.87 48.65
C ALA A 256 -13.14 22.24 48.01
N SER A 257 -13.40 23.25 48.86
CA SER A 257 -13.60 24.68 48.54
C SER A 257 -13.05 25.11 47.16
N ILE A 258 -13.93 25.56 46.23
CA ILE A 258 -13.54 25.90 44.84
C ILE A 258 -12.72 27.21 44.83
N THR A 259 -11.44 27.10 45.12
CA THR A 259 -10.43 28.07 44.73
C THR A 259 -9.87 27.67 43.37
N ALA A 260 -9.63 28.63 42.48
CA ALA A 260 -8.99 28.32 41.21
C ALA A 260 -7.55 27.84 41.42
N ASP A 261 -7.10 26.82 40.68
CA ASP A 261 -5.73 26.27 40.81
C ASP A 261 -4.62 27.27 40.45
N LYS A 262 -4.96 28.34 39.73
CA LYS A 262 -4.01 29.33 39.23
C LYS A 262 -4.47 30.73 39.56
N ASP A 263 -3.50 31.61 39.79
CA ASP A 263 -3.73 33.05 39.93
C ASP A 263 -4.43 33.61 38.70
N CYS A 264 -5.40 34.50 38.91
CA CYS A 264 -6.10 35.15 37.80
C CYS A 264 -5.09 35.91 36.92
N PRO A 265 -5.31 35.96 35.60
CA PRO A 265 -4.37 36.59 34.67
C PRO A 265 -3.98 38.01 35.05
N LYS A 266 -4.93 38.80 35.58
CA LYS A 266 -4.67 40.19 36.00
C LYS A 266 -3.70 40.25 37.19
N CYS A 267 -3.91 39.44 38.23
CA CYS A 267 -2.99 39.35 39.37
C CYS A 267 -1.61 38.83 38.95
N ARG A 268 -1.57 37.85 38.03
CA ARG A 268 -0.33 37.31 37.49
C ARG A 268 0.48 38.34 36.70
N THR A 269 -0.16 39.07 35.79
CA THR A 269 0.51 40.16 35.04
C THR A 269 1.02 41.25 35.97
N ARG A 270 0.28 41.53 37.05
CA ARG A 270 0.69 42.50 38.08
C ARG A 270 1.69 41.96 39.10
N ARG A 271 2.03 40.67 39.03
CA ARG A 271 2.94 39.97 39.96
C ARG A 271 2.54 40.14 41.44
N ILE A 272 1.24 40.02 41.74
CA ILE A 272 0.71 40.08 43.12
C ILE A 272 -0.03 38.78 43.46
N ASN A 273 0.04 38.34 44.72
CA ASN A 273 -0.60 37.10 45.17
C ASN A 273 -2.12 37.16 45.02
N CYS A 274 -2.69 36.27 44.20
CA CYS A 274 -4.13 36.14 44.00
C CYS A 274 -4.78 35.32 45.11
N ASP A 275 -5.93 35.75 45.62
CA ASP A 275 -6.72 34.99 46.61
C ASP A 275 -7.51 33.84 45.98
N ARG A 276 -7.51 33.73 44.64
CA ARG A 276 -8.08 32.61 43.85
C ARG A 276 -9.57 32.34 44.10
N ALA A 277 -10.28 33.26 44.77
CA ALA A 277 -11.72 33.20 44.93
C ALA A 277 -12.40 33.21 43.56
N VAL A 278 -13.33 32.28 43.36
CA VAL A 278 -14.15 32.14 42.15
C VAL A 278 -15.53 32.78 42.42
N PRO A 279 -16.14 33.52 41.48
CA PRO A 279 -15.78 33.71 40.07
C PRO A 279 -14.73 34.79 39.80
N ALA A 280 -14.44 35.66 40.76
CA ALA A 280 -13.48 36.75 40.65
C ALA A 280 -12.66 36.91 41.93
N CYS A 281 -11.36 37.19 41.79
CA CYS A 281 -10.49 37.36 42.94
C CYS A 281 -10.83 38.66 43.70
N ARG A 282 -10.92 38.57 45.03
CA ARG A 282 -11.24 39.72 45.89
C ARG A 282 -10.20 40.82 45.76
N LYS A 283 -8.95 40.46 45.43
CA LYS A 283 -7.84 41.43 45.29
C LYS A 283 -7.96 42.32 44.05
N CYS A 284 -8.55 41.82 42.96
CA CYS A 284 -8.89 42.66 41.81
C CYS A 284 -10.07 43.56 42.14
N ILE A 285 -11.12 43.00 42.77
CA ILE A 285 -12.34 43.73 43.13
C ILE A 285 -12.04 44.88 44.12
N SER A 286 -11.30 44.61 45.20
CA SER A 286 -11.01 45.60 46.24
C SER A 286 -10.13 46.76 45.76
N ARG A 287 -9.47 46.61 44.61
CA ARG A 287 -8.64 47.65 43.98
C ARG A 287 -9.28 48.24 42.72
N GLY A 288 -10.56 47.96 42.46
CA GLY A 288 -11.32 48.51 41.33
C GLY A 288 -10.95 47.93 39.96
N PHE A 289 -10.32 46.76 39.89
CA PHE A 289 -10.01 46.09 38.62
C PHE A 289 -11.07 45.04 38.28
N SER A 290 -11.50 45.01 37.01
CA SER A 290 -12.26 43.89 36.47
C SER A 290 -11.39 42.63 36.40
N CYS A 291 -11.76 41.59 37.14
CA CYS A 291 -11.07 40.31 37.16
C CYS A 291 -11.54 39.46 35.96
N PRO A 292 -10.64 38.99 35.07
CA PRO A 292 -11.01 38.23 33.87
C PRO A 292 -11.43 36.77 34.16
N GLY A 293 -11.69 36.44 35.42
CA GLY A 293 -11.98 35.07 35.87
C GLY A 293 -10.79 34.11 35.72
N TYR A 294 -11.11 32.81 35.72
CA TYR A 294 -10.14 31.70 35.70
C TYR A 294 -10.42 30.67 34.59
N GLY A 295 -11.41 30.95 33.73
CA GLY A 295 -11.80 30.10 32.60
C GLY A 295 -10.95 30.29 31.35
N LEU A 296 -11.34 29.63 30.26
CA LEU A 296 -10.69 29.76 28.95
C LEU A 296 -10.76 31.22 28.47
N ILE A 297 -9.60 31.85 28.26
CA ILE A 297 -9.52 33.17 27.63
C ILE A 297 -9.24 32.98 26.14
N LEU A 298 -10.29 33.10 25.33
CA LEU A 298 -10.18 33.05 23.87
C LEU A 298 -9.52 34.34 23.36
N LYS A 299 -8.50 34.19 22.51
CA LYS A 299 -7.87 35.28 21.75
C LYS A 299 -7.93 34.94 20.27
N TRP A 300 -8.46 35.85 19.47
CA TRP A 300 -8.55 35.69 18.02
C TRP A 300 -7.25 36.17 17.36
N ASN A 301 -6.60 35.29 16.59
CA ASN A 301 -5.38 35.61 15.83
C ASN A 301 -5.69 35.67 14.33
N GLN A 302 -4.97 36.53 13.59
CA GLN A 302 -5.10 36.65 12.13
C GLN A 302 -4.31 35.57 11.37
N GLY A 303 -4.69 34.30 11.52
CA GLY A 303 -4.11 33.18 10.76
C GLY A 303 -4.74 31.82 11.12
N VAL A 304 -4.52 30.79 10.29
CA VAL A 304 -5.14 29.45 10.46
C VAL A 304 -4.71 28.73 11.76
N ALA A 305 -3.60 29.12 12.36
CA ALA A 305 -3.18 28.67 13.68
C ALA A 305 -2.47 29.80 14.44
N SER A 306 -2.60 29.81 15.76
CA SER A 306 -1.94 30.81 16.61
C SER A 306 -0.45 30.52 16.86
N ARG A 307 0.00 29.27 16.66
CA ARG A 307 1.37 28.77 16.86
C ARG A 307 1.62 27.54 15.98
N GLY A 308 2.88 27.17 15.77
CA GLY A 308 3.28 25.98 15.00
C GLY A 308 3.47 26.26 13.50
N ARG A 309 3.61 25.18 12.71
CA ARG A 309 3.93 25.23 11.26
C ARG A 309 2.98 26.10 10.42
N LEU A 310 1.75 26.31 10.90
CA LEU A 310 0.69 27.04 10.21
C LEU A 310 0.46 28.47 10.75
N ALA A 311 1.31 28.95 11.68
CA ALA A 311 1.22 30.30 12.20
C ALA A 311 1.44 31.35 11.10
N GLY A 312 0.54 32.34 11.00
CA GLY A 312 0.61 33.43 10.02
C GLY A 312 0.18 33.08 8.58
N ARG A 313 -0.28 31.84 8.32
CA ARG A 313 -0.83 31.45 7.01
C ARG A 313 -2.31 31.85 6.91
N GLN A 314 -2.75 32.22 5.70
CA GLN A 314 -4.13 32.68 5.45
C GLN A 314 -5.05 31.60 4.87
N LEU A 315 -4.51 30.53 4.27
CA LEU A 315 -5.26 29.41 3.69
C LEU A 315 -4.60 28.06 4.01
N PRO A 316 -5.35 27.01 4.39
CA PRO A 316 -4.82 25.65 4.51
C PRO A 316 -4.61 25.06 3.10
N VAL A 317 -3.36 24.77 2.74
CA VAL A 317 -3.06 24.00 1.53
C VAL A 317 -3.63 22.59 1.74
N LEU A 318 -4.52 22.14 0.83
CA LEU A 318 -4.99 20.76 0.79
C LEU A 318 -3.80 19.84 0.44
N ASP A 319 -3.12 19.30 1.45
CA ASP A 319 -2.30 18.09 1.28
C ASP A 319 -3.29 16.98 0.88
N GLN A 320 -3.35 16.63 -0.41
CA GLN A 320 -4.09 15.44 -0.85
C GLN A 320 -3.45 14.24 -0.14
N ALA A 321 -4.18 13.63 0.79
CA ALA A 321 -3.70 12.46 1.51
C ALA A 321 -3.40 11.33 0.52
N VAL A 322 -2.18 10.79 0.56
CA VAL A 322 -1.78 9.63 -0.24
C VAL A 322 -2.54 8.42 0.30
N THR A 323 -3.38 7.80 -0.53
CA THR A 323 -4.21 6.66 -0.11
C THR A 323 -3.55 5.32 -0.44
N MET A 324 -3.90 4.27 0.29
CA MET A 324 -3.43 2.91 -0.04
C MET A 324 -3.92 2.47 -1.42
N SER A 325 -5.17 2.81 -1.79
CA SER A 325 -5.76 2.47 -3.09
C SER A 325 -4.99 3.13 -4.24
N GLU A 326 -4.62 4.41 -4.09
CA GLU A 326 -3.78 5.12 -5.06
C GLU A 326 -2.44 4.39 -5.27
N LEU A 327 -1.75 4.03 -4.19
CA LEU A 327 -0.45 3.36 -4.26
C LEU A 327 -0.55 1.94 -4.83
N MET A 328 -1.57 1.18 -4.45
CA MET A 328 -1.81 -0.16 -5.01
C MET A 328 -2.17 -0.11 -6.50
N HIS A 329 -2.97 0.90 -6.90
CA HIS A 329 -3.28 1.13 -8.30
C HIS A 329 -2.02 1.52 -9.08
N HIS A 330 -1.20 2.43 -8.53
CA HIS A 330 0.09 2.82 -9.11
C HIS A 330 1.03 1.63 -9.25
N TYR A 331 1.11 0.77 -8.22
CA TYR A 331 1.88 -0.46 -8.26
C TYR A 331 1.43 -1.38 -9.40
N HIS A 332 0.12 -1.66 -9.46
CA HIS A 332 -0.46 -2.55 -10.46
C HIS A 332 -0.29 -2.03 -11.90
N GLN A 333 -0.46 -0.73 -12.13
CA GLN A 333 -0.42 -0.16 -13.48
C GLN A 333 0.99 0.14 -13.96
N HIS A 334 1.87 0.62 -13.08
CA HIS A 334 3.15 1.20 -13.50
C HIS A 334 4.36 0.45 -12.94
N VAL A 335 4.37 0.15 -11.64
CA VAL A 335 5.56 -0.47 -11.02
C VAL A 335 5.74 -1.90 -11.50
N SER A 336 4.68 -2.72 -11.51
CA SER A 336 4.77 -4.12 -11.95
C SER A 336 5.18 -4.25 -13.42
N ALA A 337 4.75 -3.31 -14.27
CA ALA A 337 5.13 -3.27 -15.68
C ALA A 337 6.62 -2.98 -15.85
N LYS A 338 7.17 -2.09 -15.01
CA LYS A 338 8.60 -1.73 -15.01
C LYS A 338 9.50 -2.84 -14.44
N LEU A 339 9.00 -3.65 -13.50
CA LEU A 339 9.83 -4.70 -12.89
C LEU A 339 9.85 -6.01 -13.70
N ALA A 340 8.90 -6.20 -14.61
CA ALA A 340 8.83 -7.40 -15.43
C ALA A 340 9.64 -7.23 -16.72
N TRP A 341 10.34 -8.29 -17.14
CA TRP A 341 10.93 -8.37 -18.48
C TRP A 341 9.92 -8.15 -19.61
N VAL A 342 8.70 -8.66 -19.44
CA VAL A 342 7.61 -8.54 -20.42
C VAL A 342 6.32 -8.23 -19.68
N ASP A 343 5.67 -7.13 -20.05
CA ASP A 343 4.39 -6.75 -19.45
C ASP A 343 3.18 -7.36 -20.17
N GLY A 344 2.31 -8.03 -19.41
CA GLY A 344 1.10 -8.66 -19.93
C GLY A 344 0.23 -9.30 -18.85
N PRO A 345 -0.82 -10.04 -19.25
CA PRO A 345 -1.71 -10.75 -18.32
C PRO A 345 -0.99 -11.76 -17.42
N THR A 346 0.16 -12.26 -17.85
CA THR A 346 0.99 -13.24 -17.13
C THR A 346 2.13 -12.58 -16.33
N ASN A 347 2.09 -11.25 -16.11
CA ASN A 347 3.13 -10.55 -15.37
C ASN A 347 3.22 -11.09 -13.92
N PRO A 348 4.35 -11.69 -13.51
CA PRO A 348 4.49 -12.33 -12.21
C PRO A 348 4.51 -11.32 -11.05
N TRP A 349 4.94 -10.07 -11.28
CA TRP A 349 4.86 -8.99 -10.28
C TRP A 349 3.41 -8.60 -9.96
N ARG A 350 2.44 -8.96 -10.82
CA ARG A 350 1.00 -8.87 -10.50
C ARG A 350 0.49 -10.19 -9.91
N LEU A 351 0.74 -11.30 -10.60
CA LEU A 351 0.15 -12.59 -10.26
C LEU A 351 0.69 -13.22 -8.97
N VAL A 352 1.94 -12.92 -8.61
CA VAL A 352 2.58 -13.47 -7.40
C VAL A 352 2.59 -12.44 -6.27
N ILE A 353 3.09 -11.22 -6.53
CA ILE A 353 3.31 -10.25 -5.45
C ILE A 353 2.00 -9.67 -4.90
N ILE A 354 0.97 -9.43 -5.73
CA ILE A 354 -0.30 -8.85 -5.23
C ILE A 354 -1.02 -9.84 -4.29
N PRO A 355 -1.17 -11.13 -4.61
CA PRO A 355 -1.69 -12.11 -3.64
C PRO A 355 -0.86 -12.19 -2.36
N LEU A 356 0.47 -12.18 -2.46
CA LEU A 356 1.35 -12.16 -1.27
C LEU A 356 1.16 -10.88 -0.43
N ALA A 357 0.94 -9.72 -1.06
CA ALA A 357 0.60 -8.48 -0.36
C ALA A 357 -0.76 -8.56 0.34
N GLY A 358 -1.74 -9.23 -0.26
CA GLY A 358 -3.03 -9.50 0.39
C GLY A 358 -2.92 -10.45 1.60
N ALA A 359 -1.96 -11.37 1.58
CA ALA A 359 -1.74 -12.36 2.63
C ALA A 359 -0.78 -11.90 3.74
N SER A 360 0.11 -10.94 3.46
CA SER A 360 1.20 -10.56 4.37
C SER A 360 1.33 -9.04 4.53
N PRO A 361 1.17 -8.50 5.75
CA PRO A 361 1.44 -7.09 6.05
C PRO A 361 2.86 -6.67 5.69
N THR A 362 3.84 -7.58 5.81
CA THR A 362 5.23 -7.35 5.44
C THR A 362 5.36 -7.01 3.96
N VAL A 363 4.75 -7.83 3.10
CA VAL A 363 4.78 -7.64 1.64
C VAL A 363 3.98 -6.41 1.24
N LEU A 364 2.79 -6.20 1.84
CA LEU A 364 1.97 -5.01 1.58
C LEU A 364 2.74 -3.72 1.87
N HIS A 365 3.37 -3.61 3.03
CA HIS A 365 4.14 -2.43 3.38
C HIS A 365 5.34 -2.21 2.45
N ALA A 366 6.02 -3.28 2.01
CA ALA A 366 7.09 -3.18 1.03
C ALA A 366 6.57 -2.66 -0.33
N VAL A 367 5.45 -3.20 -0.82
CA VAL A 367 4.78 -2.75 -2.05
C VAL A 367 4.40 -1.28 -1.98
N LEU A 368 3.78 -0.85 -0.88
CA LEU A 368 3.37 0.54 -0.69
C LEU A 368 4.57 1.49 -0.59
N ALA A 369 5.68 1.05 0.02
CA ALA A 369 6.91 1.83 0.04
C ALA A 369 7.43 2.04 -1.38
N LEU A 370 7.55 0.96 -2.16
CA LEU A 370 8.04 1.01 -3.53
C LEU A 370 7.18 1.87 -4.44
N ALA A 371 5.85 1.70 -4.38
CA ALA A 371 4.91 2.49 -5.15
C ALA A 371 4.97 3.97 -4.79
N SER A 372 5.17 4.29 -3.50
CA SER A 372 5.29 5.68 -3.04
C SER A 372 6.56 6.34 -3.59
N GLU A 373 7.69 5.63 -3.55
CA GLU A 373 8.97 6.16 -4.06
C GLU A 373 8.94 6.34 -5.59
N ASP A 374 8.44 5.35 -6.34
CA ASP A 374 8.30 5.49 -7.81
C ASP A 374 7.35 6.63 -8.19
N LEU A 375 6.23 6.79 -7.47
CA LEU A 375 5.30 7.88 -7.73
C LEU A 375 5.90 9.23 -7.35
N ALA A 376 6.69 9.30 -6.27
CA ALA A 376 7.38 10.53 -5.86
C ALA A 376 8.36 11.01 -6.95
N ALA A 377 9.07 10.09 -7.60
CA ALA A 377 10.06 10.40 -8.63
C ALA A 377 9.46 11.14 -9.84
N ARG A 378 8.15 11.02 -10.09
CA ARG A 378 7.42 11.67 -11.19
C ARG A 378 7.11 13.14 -10.95
N PHE A 379 7.31 13.63 -9.74
CA PHE A 379 7.12 15.03 -9.39
C PHE A 379 8.46 15.77 -9.32
N PRO A 380 8.52 17.08 -9.64
CA PRO A 380 9.72 17.89 -9.43
C PRO A 380 10.23 17.84 -7.98
N PRO A 381 11.55 18.01 -7.73
CA PRO A 381 12.14 17.95 -6.39
C PRO A 381 11.44 18.85 -5.36
N ASP A 382 11.02 20.05 -5.75
CA ASP A 382 10.40 21.04 -4.86
C ASP A 382 8.88 20.84 -4.68
N HIS A 383 8.29 19.83 -5.31
CA HIS A 383 6.84 19.62 -5.30
C HIS A 383 6.36 19.06 -3.94
N PRO A 384 5.38 19.67 -3.24
CA PRO A 384 4.92 19.21 -1.92
C PRO A 384 4.46 17.74 -1.88
N ARG A 385 3.80 17.28 -2.95
CA ARG A 385 3.36 15.88 -3.08
C ARG A 385 4.54 14.89 -3.10
N ARG A 386 5.69 15.28 -3.67
CA ARG A 386 6.91 14.46 -3.65
C ARG A 386 7.36 14.22 -2.21
N GLN A 387 7.44 15.29 -1.42
CA GLN A 387 7.82 15.22 0.00
C GLN A 387 6.80 14.44 0.84
N CYS A 388 5.51 14.49 0.47
CA CYS A 388 4.48 13.67 1.11
C CYS A 388 4.69 12.18 0.80
N LEU A 389 4.83 11.83 -0.48
CA LEU A 389 5.06 10.46 -0.94
C LEU A 389 6.35 9.86 -0.39
N GLN A 390 7.45 10.62 -0.33
CA GLN A 390 8.71 10.17 0.27
C GLN A 390 8.56 9.86 1.76
N ARG A 391 7.83 10.70 2.52
CA ARG A 391 7.54 10.40 3.95
C ARG A 391 6.66 9.16 4.11
N VAL A 392 5.71 8.95 3.19
CA VAL A 392 4.91 7.72 3.18
C VAL A 392 5.78 6.51 2.87
N SER A 393 6.64 6.60 1.85
CA SER A 393 7.63 5.58 1.48
C SER A 393 8.47 5.18 2.68
N GLU A 394 9.10 6.14 3.37
CA GLU A 394 9.90 5.92 4.58
C GLU A 394 9.10 5.23 5.69
N CYS A 395 7.88 5.70 5.97
CA CYS A 395 7.03 5.11 6.99
C CYS A 395 6.68 3.65 6.68
N ARG A 396 6.28 3.36 5.42
CA ARG A 396 5.93 2.02 4.97
C ARG A 396 7.15 1.10 4.94
N ARG A 397 8.31 1.60 4.52
CA ARG A 397 9.58 0.87 4.55
C ARG A 397 9.96 0.46 5.98
N ASN A 398 9.87 1.37 6.94
CA ASN A 398 10.14 1.06 8.36
C ASN A 398 9.16 0.04 8.93
N GLN A 399 7.88 0.11 8.54
CA GLN A 399 6.89 -0.90 8.90
C GLN A 399 7.28 -2.26 8.29
N ALA A 400 7.57 -2.33 6.99
CA ALA A 400 7.99 -3.54 6.31
C ALA A 400 9.21 -4.18 6.98
N LEU A 401 10.24 -3.41 7.31
CA LEU A 401 11.43 -3.88 8.03
C LEU A 401 11.10 -4.45 9.42
N THR A 402 10.21 -3.77 10.16
CA THR A 402 9.78 -4.22 11.50
C THR A 402 9.05 -5.57 11.41
N TRP A 403 8.09 -5.67 10.49
CA TRP A 403 7.33 -6.91 10.26
C TRP A 403 8.21 -8.03 9.69
N LEU A 404 9.17 -7.70 8.83
CA LEU A 404 10.14 -8.65 8.27
C LEU A 404 11.03 -9.24 9.37
N ALA A 405 11.52 -8.40 10.29
CA ALA A 405 12.31 -8.88 11.43
C ALA A 405 11.51 -9.84 12.33
N GLN A 406 10.23 -9.57 12.56
CA GLN A 406 9.34 -10.48 13.29
C GLN A 406 9.09 -11.78 12.53
N LEU A 407 8.85 -11.70 11.22
CA LEU A 407 8.63 -12.84 10.35
C LEU A 407 9.85 -13.77 10.32
N ILE A 408 11.06 -13.22 10.14
CA ILE A 408 12.31 -13.99 10.17
C ILE A 408 12.53 -14.68 11.52
N ARG A 409 12.19 -14.02 12.64
CA ARG A 409 12.28 -14.63 13.97
C ARG A 409 11.36 -15.84 14.10
N ARG A 410 10.09 -15.72 13.66
CA ARG A 410 9.15 -16.85 13.64
C ARG A 410 9.63 -17.99 12.75
N MET A 411 10.17 -17.65 11.57
CA MET A 411 10.71 -18.63 10.64
C MET A 411 11.82 -19.48 11.25
N ARG A 412 12.67 -18.87 12.08
CA ARG A 412 13.78 -19.55 12.75
C ARG A 412 13.32 -20.62 13.76
N GLU A 413 12.13 -20.46 14.32
CA GLU A 413 11.56 -21.39 15.30
C GLU A 413 10.79 -22.52 14.60
N GLU A 414 9.70 -22.19 13.91
CA GLU A 414 8.84 -23.14 13.17
C GLU A 414 8.21 -22.45 11.95
N GLY A 415 9.02 -22.03 10.98
CA GLY A 415 8.54 -21.32 9.79
C GLY A 415 7.80 -22.20 8.79
N SER A 416 6.80 -21.61 8.11
CA SER A 416 6.15 -22.23 6.96
C SER A 416 6.76 -21.81 5.60
N SER A 417 6.50 -22.59 4.55
CA SER A 417 6.93 -22.27 3.18
C SER A 417 6.35 -20.94 2.68
N SER A 418 5.11 -20.61 3.08
CA SER A 418 4.43 -19.35 2.72
C SER A 418 5.04 -18.14 3.42
N GLU A 419 5.44 -18.29 4.69
CA GLU A 419 6.15 -17.23 5.41
C GLU A 419 7.51 -16.93 4.77
N ALA A 420 8.23 -17.97 4.33
CA ALA A 420 9.47 -17.79 3.58
C ALA A 420 9.26 -17.08 2.25
N GLN A 421 8.19 -17.40 1.51
CA GLN A 421 7.81 -16.66 0.29
C GLN A 421 7.55 -15.19 0.59
N CYS A 422 6.81 -14.89 1.65
CA CYS A 422 6.52 -13.51 2.06
C CYS A 422 7.78 -12.76 2.47
N ALA A 423 8.68 -13.40 3.22
CA ALA A 423 9.95 -12.81 3.63
C ALA A 423 10.85 -12.53 2.43
N LEU A 424 10.97 -13.48 1.50
CA LEU A 424 11.76 -13.34 0.29
C LEU A 424 11.19 -12.23 -0.61
N ALA A 425 9.88 -12.26 -0.88
CA ALA A 425 9.20 -11.24 -1.68
C ALA A 425 9.37 -9.84 -1.10
N ALA A 426 9.11 -9.66 0.20
CA ALA A 426 9.28 -8.35 0.85
C ALA A 426 10.74 -7.87 0.78
N THR A 427 11.70 -8.77 0.94
CA THR A 427 13.13 -8.44 0.86
C THR A 427 13.54 -8.00 -0.54
N LEU A 428 13.07 -8.68 -1.59
CA LEU A 428 13.30 -8.29 -2.99
C LEU A 428 12.63 -6.95 -3.36
N ILE A 429 11.45 -6.67 -2.80
CA ILE A 429 10.78 -5.39 -3.00
C ILE A 429 11.54 -4.27 -2.27
N LEU A 430 11.99 -4.50 -1.03
CA LEU A 430 12.80 -3.54 -0.28
C LEU A 430 14.13 -3.25 -0.98
N TYR A 431 14.77 -4.26 -1.57
CA TYR A 431 15.91 -4.07 -2.46
C TYR A 431 15.60 -3.02 -3.55
N ASN A 432 14.47 -3.17 -4.26
CA ASN A 432 14.04 -2.21 -5.28
C ASN A 432 13.73 -0.80 -4.72
N VAL A 433 13.24 -0.69 -3.48
CA VAL A 433 13.05 0.61 -2.80
C VAL A 433 14.39 1.31 -2.61
N GLU A 434 15.39 0.59 -2.12
CA GLU A 434 16.73 1.15 -1.89
C GLU A 434 17.41 1.58 -3.20
N LEU A 435 17.15 0.87 -4.31
CA LEU A 435 17.62 1.28 -5.64
C LEU A 435 17.00 2.61 -6.09
N LEU A 436 15.68 2.78 -5.96
CA LEU A 436 15.01 4.03 -6.30
C LEU A 436 15.47 5.20 -5.41
N GLY A 437 15.73 4.92 -4.14
CA GLY A 437 16.24 5.88 -3.17
C GLY A 437 17.74 6.21 -3.30
N ALA A 438 18.47 5.56 -4.22
CA ALA A 438 19.93 5.68 -4.38
C ALA A 438 20.71 5.40 -3.07
N SER A 439 20.25 4.41 -2.31
CA SER A 439 20.84 3.99 -1.04
C SER A 439 21.79 2.81 -1.24
N THR A 440 22.88 2.75 -0.47
CA THR A 440 23.83 1.62 -0.52
C THR A 440 23.33 0.38 0.25
N GLN A 441 22.14 0.45 0.86
CA GLN A 441 21.61 -0.64 1.70
C GLN A 441 21.07 -1.82 0.88
N TRP A 442 20.93 -1.68 -0.44
CA TRP A 442 20.45 -2.73 -1.34
C TRP A 442 21.25 -4.05 -1.20
N ARG A 443 22.56 -3.97 -0.91
CA ARG A 443 23.41 -5.16 -0.71
C ARG A 443 22.96 -6.02 0.46
N MET A 444 22.54 -5.40 1.56
CA MET A 444 22.07 -6.12 2.74
C MET A 444 20.76 -6.85 2.45
N HIS A 445 19.88 -6.26 1.65
CA HIS A 445 18.65 -6.92 1.21
C HIS A 445 18.92 -8.11 0.32
N LEU A 446 19.85 -7.98 -0.63
CA LEU A 446 20.21 -9.08 -1.52
C LEU A 446 20.83 -10.26 -0.76
N GLU A 447 21.71 -9.98 0.21
CA GLU A 447 22.27 -11.01 1.10
C GLU A 447 21.19 -11.65 1.98
N ALA A 448 20.30 -10.85 2.56
CA ALA A 448 19.17 -11.38 3.33
C ALA A 448 18.26 -12.28 2.46
N ALA A 449 18.00 -11.90 1.21
CA ALA A 449 17.21 -12.70 0.28
C ALA A 449 17.89 -14.05 -0.02
N ARG A 450 19.21 -14.06 -0.23
CA ARG A 450 20.00 -15.29 -0.39
C ARG A 450 19.87 -16.21 0.83
N VAL A 451 20.07 -15.69 2.04
CA VAL A 451 19.95 -16.48 3.27
C VAL A 451 18.53 -17.04 3.45
N ILE A 452 17.49 -16.23 3.20
CA ILE A 452 16.09 -16.66 3.29
C ILE A 452 15.81 -17.81 2.30
N ARG A 453 16.30 -17.68 1.06
CA ARG A 453 16.15 -18.71 0.04
C ARG A 453 16.85 -20.01 0.43
N GLN A 454 18.12 -19.94 0.86
CA GLN A 454 18.88 -21.13 1.26
C GLN A 454 18.20 -21.87 2.42
N TRP A 455 17.73 -21.13 3.43
CA TRP A 455 16.95 -21.70 4.53
C TRP A 455 15.70 -22.42 4.01
N LYS A 456 14.97 -21.81 3.08
CA LYS A 456 13.75 -22.39 2.51
C LYS A 456 14.03 -23.66 1.71
N GLU A 457 15.07 -23.66 0.89
CA GLU A 457 15.48 -24.83 0.10
C GLU A 457 15.90 -26.02 0.99
N GLN A 458 16.49 -25.74 2.14
CA GLN A 458 16.82 -26.76 3.14
C GLN A 458 15.59 -27.26 3.90
N ALA A 459 14.65 -26.37 4.22
CA ALA A 459 13.46 -26.69 5.01
C ALA A 459 12.34 -27.35 4.18
N PHE A 460 12.25 -27.06 2.88
CA PHE A 460 11.15 -27.50 2.02
C PHE A 460 11.65 -28.01 0.67
N THR A 461 11.22 -29.21 0.29
CA THR A 461 11.59 -29.86 -0.97
C THR A 461 10.68 -29.49 -2.15
N HIS A 462 9.43 -29.08 -1.88
CA HIS A 462 8.46 -28.74 -2.91
C HIS A 462 8.66 -27.29 -3.41
N ARG A 463 8.77 -27.11 -4.74
CA ARG A 463 8.81 -25.79 -5.39
C ARG A 463 7.49 -25.47 -6.09
N SER A 464 6.87 -24.35 -5.72
CA SER A 464 5.69 -23.78 -6.41
C SER A 464 6.11 -22.78 -7.50
N GLU A 465 5.17 -22.35 -8.35
CA GLU A 465 5.39 -21.27 -9.33
C GLU A 465 5.84 -19.96 -8.66
N THR A 466 5.28 -19.65 -7.49
CA THR A 466 5.72 -18.53 -6.63
C THR A 466 7.20 -18.67 -6.25
N ASP A 467 7.63 -19.88 -5.90
CA ASP A 467 9.04 -20.12 -5.55
C ASP A 467 9.94 -19.96 -6.76
N ALA A 468 9.54 -20.50 -7.92
CA ALA A 468 10.30 -20.36 -9.16
C ALA A 468 10.52 -18.88 -9.53
N PHE A 469 9.47 -18.06 -9.45
CA PHE A 469 9.58 -16.62 -9.68
C PHE A 469 10.51 -15.92 -8.67
N LEU A 470 10.28 -16.10 -7.36
CA LEU A 470 11.05 -15.40 -6.33
C LEU A 470 12.52 -15.83 -6.30
N VAL A 471 12.81 -17.10 -6.56
CA VAL A 471 14.17 -17.63 -6.68
C VAL A 471 14.85 -17.05 -7.92
N TYR A 472 14.16 -17.01 -9.06
CA TYR A 472 14.71 -16.43 -10.27
C TYR A 472 15.02 -14.94 -10.10
N GLU A 473 14.13 -14.16 -9.49
CA GLU A 473 14.38 -12.73 -9.24
C GLU A 473 15.55 -12.49 -8.29
N GLN A 474 15.67 -13.30 -7.22
CA GLN A 474 16.82 -13.22 -6.32
C GLN A 474 18.12 -13.58 -7.05
N TYR A 475 18.10 -14.63 -7.88
CA TYR A 475 19.25 -15.05 -8.67
C TYR A 475 19.66 -13.97 -9.67
N TYR A 476 18.70 -13.44 -10.44
CA TYR A 476 18.89 -12.35 -11.38
C TYR A 476 19.56 -11.15 -10.71
N ALA A 477 18.98 -10.63 -9.61
CA ALA A 477 19.56 -9.52 -8.87
C ALA A 477 21.00 -9.82 -8.38
N SER A 478 21.28 -11.06 -8.00
CA SER A 478 22.62 -11.50 -7.54
C SER A 478 23.65 -11.56 -8.65
N VAL A 479 23.28 -12.05 -9.84
CA VAL A 479 24.18 -12.11 -10.99
C VAL A 479 24.61 -10.70 -11.40
N PHE A 480 23.66 -9.77 -11.52
CA PHE A 480 23.97 -8.40 -11.95
C PHE A 480 24.70 -7.59 -10.89
N ALA A 481 24.41 -7.80 -9.59
CA ALA A 481 25.22 -7.24 -8.52
C ALA A 481 26.66 -7.78 -8.58
N GLY A 482 26.80 -9.09 -8.81
CA GLY A 482 28.09 -9.77 -8.87
C GLY A 482 29.02 -9.22 -9.93
N LEU A 483 28.52 -8.71 -11.06
CA LEU A 483 29.33 -8.18 -12.18
C LEU A 483 30.36 -7.14 -11.73
N THR A 484 30.00 -6.26 -10.81
CA THR A 484 30.81 -5.11 -10.37
C THR A 484 31.24 -5.17 -8.92
N THR A 485 30.63 -6.00 -8.07
CA THR A 485 31.01 -6.02 -6.64
C THR A 485 32.31 -6.78 -6.40
N PHE A 486 32.68 -7.73 -7.27
CA PHE A 486 33.89 -8.54 -7.15
C PHE A 486 34.03 -9.29 -5.82
N ASP A 487 32.90 -9.66 -5.19
CA ASP A 487 32.88 -10.41 -3.94
C ASP A 487 33.43 -11.85 -4.11
N SER A 488 33.61 -12.58 -3.00
CA SER A 488 34.25 -13.90 -2.97
C SER A 488 33.47 -14.96 -3.76
N LEU A 489 34.17 -15.97 -4.28
CA LEU A 489 33.58 -17.11 -5.01
C LEU A 489 32.51 -17.89 -4.22
N THR A 490 32.51 -17.78 -2.88
CA THR A 490 31.51 -18.35 -1.97
C THR A 490 30.09 -17.80 -2.17
N ASP A 491 29.97 -16.67 -2.87
CA ASP A 491 28.70 -15.98 -3.10
C ASP A 491 28.12 -16.26 -4.50
N TYR A 492 28.90 -16.92 -5.38
CA TYR A 492 28.46 -17.29 -6.73
C TYR A 492 27.89 -18.69 -6.74
N GLU A 493 26.57 -18.78 -6.71
CA GLU A 493 25.87 -20.06 -6.74
C GLU A 493 25.97 -20.72 -8.11
N THR A 494 26.28 -22.01 -8.11
CA THR A 494 26.32 -22.84 -9.31
C THR A 494 24.98 -23.49 -9.56
N GLY A 495 24.40 -23.25 -10.74
CA GLY A 495 23.38 -24.11 -11.34
C GLY A 495 22.12 -24.24 -10.49
N LEU A 496 21.34 -23.17 -10.43
CA LEU A 496 19.95 -23.30 -10.04
C LEU A 496 19.19 -24.02 -11.15
N GLU A 497 18.43 -25.06 -10.79
CA GLU A 497 17.39 -25.62 -11.65
C GLU A 497 16.21 -24.64 -11.67
N TYR A 498 16.25 -23.64 -12.56
CA TYR A 498 15.08 -22.83 -12.86
C TYR A 498 14.20 -23.56 -13.88
N ASP A 499 12.92 -23.24 -13.88
CA ASP A 499 12.02 -23.65 -14.95
C ASP A 499 12.51 -23.06 -16.29
N ASN A 500 12.61 -23.90 -17.33
CA ASN A 500 13.14 -23.55 -18.66
C ASN A 500 12.33 -22.44 -19.37
N ASN A 501 11.26 -21.95 -18.75
CA ASN A 501 10.36 -20.92 -19.27
C ASN A 501 10.64 -19.50 -18.73
N ALA A 502 11.58 -19.33 -17.78
CA ALA A 502 11.94 -18.00 -17.29
C ALA A 502 12.62 -17.17 -18.40
N ILE A 503 12.05 -16.00 -18.70
CA ILE A 503 12.51 -15.11 -19.78
C ILE A 503 13.94 -14.66 -19.50
N PHE A 504 14.84 -14.76 -20.49
CA PHE A 504 16.28 -14.43 -20.40
C PHE A 504 17.11 -15.28 -19.42
N SER A 505 16.55 -16.31 -18.78
CA SER A 505 17.26 -17.14 -17.80
C SER A 505 18.56 -17.76 -18.32
N ASP A 506 18.57 -18.25 -19.55
CA ASP A 506 19.76 -18.79 -20.20
C ASP A 506 20.89 -17.76 -20.32
N PHE A 507 20.57 -16.54 -20.77
CA PHE A 507 21.56 -15.45 -20.87
C PHE A 507 22.13 -15.10 -19.49
N VAL A 508 21.28 -15.00 -18.47
CA VAL A 508 21.69 -14.70 -17.09
C VAL A 508 22.58 -15.81 -16.53
N SER A 509 22.25 -17.08 -16.81
CA SER A 509 23.08 -18.24 -16.45
C SER A 509 24.47 -18.17 -17.09
N ILE A 510 24.54 -17.86 -18.39
CA ILE A 510 25.81 -17.70 -19.11
C ILE A 510 26.61 -16.53 -18.49
N ILE A 511 25.99 -15.37 -18.24
CA ILE A 511 26.65 -14.22 -17.59
C ILE A 511 27.22 -14.62 -16.23
N SER A 512 26.45 -15.37 -15.42
CA SER A 512 26.91 -15.86 -14.12
C SER A 512 28.12 -16.79 -14.25
N GLN A 513 28.12 -17.70 -15.22
CA GLN A 513 29.24 -18.61 -15.48
C GLN A 513 30.49 -17.85 -15.92
N VAL A 514 30.35 -16.92 -16.88
CA VAL A 514 31.45 -16.06 -17.34
C VAL A 514 32.01 -15.23 -16.18
N THR A 515 31.15 -14.65 -15.36
CA THR A 515 31.56 -13.85 -14.19
C THR A 515 32.39 -14.71 -13.22
N ARG A 516 31.94 -15.93 -12.93
CA ARG A 516 32.69 -16.88 -12.08
C ARG A 516 34.05 -17.25 -12.68
N LEU A 517 34.11 -17.50 -14.00
CA LEU A 517 35.36 -17.78 -14.70
C LEU A 517 36.33 -16.59 -14.64
N GLU A 518 35.84 -15.36 -14.77
CA GLU A 518 36.66 -14.16 -14.54
C GLU A 518 37.27 -14.18 -13.13
N ARG A 519 36.46 -14.48 -12.10
CA ARG A 519 36.94 -14.48 -10.70
C ARG A 519 38.01 -15.54 -10.48
N LEU A 520 37.83 -16.73 -11.07
CA LEU A 520 38.80 -17.83 -11.01
C LEU A 520 40.11 -17.49 -11.73
N LYS A 521 40.01 -16.91 -12.95
CA LYS A 521 41.16 -16.45 -13.74
C LYS A 521 41.95 -15.37 -13.00
N HIS A 522 41.26 -14.38 -12.42
CA HIS A 522 41.88 -13.33 -11.62
C HIS A 522 42.62 -13.88 -10.39
N ASN A 523 42.03 -14.84 -9.68
CA ASN A 523 42.63 -15.44 -8.48
C ASN A 523 43.70 -16.50 -8.80
N GLN A 524 44.09 -16.66 -10.08
CA GLN A 524 45.06 -17.67 -10.54
C GLN A 524 44.65 -19.11 -10.20
N GLN A 525 43.35 -19.37 -10.00
CA GLN A 525 42.82 -20.66 -9.60
C GLN A 525 42.36 -21.51 -10.80
N TYR A 526 42.46 -20.97 -12.03
CA TYR A 526 42.02 -21.67 -13.23
C TYR A 526 42.80 -21.20 -14.46
N ALA A 527 43.33 -22.14 -15.24
CA ALA A 527 43.86 -21.89 -16.57
C ALA A 527 42.71 -22.11 -17.58
N VAL A 528 42.35 -21.07 -18.32
CA VAL A 528 41.26 -21.16 -19.30
C VAL A 528 41.66 -22.10 -20.43
N GLU A 529 40.88 -23.15 -20.64
CA GLU A 529 41.03 -24.03 -21.80
C GLU A 529 40.62 -23.30 -23.08
N SER A 530 41.40 -23.46 -24.15
CA SER A 530 41.14 -22.79 -25.44
C SER A 530 39.77 -23.14 -26.04
N SER A 531 39.20 -24.31 -25.71
CA SER A 531 37.89 -24.78 -26.19
C SER A 531 36.70 -24.19 -25.43
N LEU A 532 36.92 -23.60 -24.25
CA LEU A 532 35.83 -23.09 -23.41
C LEU A 532 35.10 -21.92 -24.08
N LEU A 533 35.84 -21.08 -24.80
CA LEU A 533 35.27 -19.97 -25.56
C LEU A 533 34.25 -20.47 -26.60
N ASP A 534 34.60 -21.50 -27.37
CA ASP A 534 33.73 -22.08 -28.39
C ASP A 534 32.47 -22.70 -27.77
N THR A 535 32.61 -23.41 -26.65
CA THR A 535 31.47 -23.97 -25.90
C THR A 535 30.51 -22.89 -25.43
N MET A 536 31.02 -21.81 -24.81
CA MET A 536 30.15 -20.72 -24.33
C MET A 536 29.46 -19.98 -25.48
N ILE A 537 30.12 -19.84 -26.64
CA ILE A 537 29.50 -19.27 -27.84
C ILE A 537 28.37 -20.18 -28.35
N GLN A 538 28.56 -21.51 -28.36
CA GLN A 538 27.51 -22.46 -28.76
C GLN A 538 26.31 -22.43 -27.80
N ASP A 539 26.56 -22.38 -26.49
CA ASP A 539 25.50 -22.26 -25.48
C ASP A 539 24.70 -20.96 -25.66
N LEU A 540 25.40 -19.87 -25.98
CA LEU A 540 24.80 -18.56 -26.23
C LEU A 540 23.96 -18.52 -27.50
N GLU A 541 24.40 -19.19 -28.57
CA GLU A 541 23.60 -19.37 -29.79
C GLU A 541 22.32 -20.14 -29.51
N ALA A 542 22.42 -21.21 -28.71
CA ALA A 542 21.27 -22.00 -28.31
C ALA A 542 20.30 -21.18 -27.43
N ALA A 543 20.82 -20.37 -26.49
CA ALA A 543 20.04 -19.44 -25.67
C ALA A 543 19.27 -18.42 -26.51
N LYS A 544 19.94 -17.80 -27.49
CA LYS A 544 19.30 -16.88 -28.45
C LYS A 544 18.17 -17.55 -29.21
N ALA A 545 18.42 -18.74 -29.77
CA ALA A 545 17.42 -19.48 -30.53
C ALA A 545 16.19 -19.81 -29.68
N ARG A 546 16.38 -20.28 -28.43
CA ARG A 546 15.29 -20.55 -27.47
C ARG A 546 14.49 -19.30 -27.14
N MET A 547 15.15 -18.16 -26.88
CA MET A 547 14.46 -16.92 -26.54
C MET A 547 13.67 -16.34 -27.73
N LEU A 548 14.21 -16.42 -28.94
CA LEU A 548 13.46 -16.06 -30.15
C LEU A 548 12.23 -16.97 -30.32
N GLN A 549 12.38 -18.28 -30.08
CA GLN A 549 11.28 -19.23 -30.12
C GLN A 549 10.21 -18.93 -29.06
N LEU A 550 10.62 -18.62 -27.82
CA LEU A 550 9.73 -18.20 -26.74
C LEU A 550 8.97 -16.92 -27.12
N GLY A 551 9.60 -15.99 -27.83
CA GLY A 551 8.94 -14.80 -28.37
C GLY A 551 7.72 -15.10 -29.26
N PHE A 552 7.68 -16.26 -29.92
CA PHE A 552 6.51 -16.69 -30.72
C PHE A 552 5.40 -17.34 -29.89
N THR A 553 5.70 -17.84 -28.69
CA THR A 553 4.70 -18.48 -27.80
C THR A 553 4.11 -17.51 -26.78
N LEU A 554 4.81 -16.41 -26.47
CA LEU A 554 4.32 -15.36 -25.59
C LEU A 554 3.12 -14.61 -26.19
N ARG A 555 2.20 -14.18 -25.31
CA ARG A 555 1.05 -13.35 -25.68
C ARG A 555 1.43 -11.87 -25.59
N TRP A 556 1.45 -11.20 -26.74
CA TRP A 556 1.80 -9.78 -26.87
C TRP A 556 0.56 -8.91 -26.98
N GLN A 557 0.62 -7.70 -26.40
CA GLN A 557 -0.46 -6.71 -26.53
C GLN A 557 -0.44 -6.02 -27.91
N THR A 558 0.75 -5.85 -28.49
CA THR A 558 0.98 -5.22 -29.80
C THR A 558 2.04 -5.97 -30.58
N ASP A 559 2.00 -5.87 -31.92
CA ASP A 559 3.08 -6.39 -32.77
C ASP A 559 4.41 -5.68 -32.51
N ASP A 560 4.36 -4.39 -32.17
CA ASP A 560 5.54 -3.59 -31.78
C ASP A 560 6.23 -4.16 -30.53
N ALA A 561 5.46 -4.59 -29.52
CA ALA A 561 6.03 -5.20 -28.32
C ALA A 561 6.76 -6.52 -28.63
N ARG A 562 6.20 -7.33 -29.54
CA ARG A 562 6.85 -8.57 -30.03
C ARG A 562 8.14 -8.25 -30.78
N THR A 563 8.11 -7.27 -31.67
CA THR A 563 9.29 -6.84 -32.44
C THR A 563 10.38 -6.27 -31.52
N SER A 564 10.01 -5.41 -30.56
CA SER A 564 10.92 -4.90 -29.54
C SER A 564 11.57 -6.02 -28.74
N PHE A 565 10.81 -7.04 -28.34
CA PHE A 565 11.37 -8.20 -27.64
C PHE A 565 12.40 -8.96 -28.48
N GLN A 566 12.14 -9.18 -29.77
CA GLN A 566 13.10 -9.83 -30.67
C GLN A 566 14.41 -9.02 -30.77
N HIS A 567 14.32 -7.70 -30.91
CA HIS A 567 15.50 -6.84 -30.91
C HIS A 567 16.22 -6.85 -29.56
N LEU A 568 15.50 -6.90 -28.44
CA LEU A 568 16.11 -7.04 -27.11
C LEU A 568 16.91 -8.35 -26.99
N VAL A 569 16.39 -9.46 -27.51
CA VAL A 569 17.10 -10.76 -27.54
C VAL A 569 18.43 -10.63 -28.30
N TRP A 570 18.43 -9.96 -29.46
CA TRP A 570 19.67 -9.71 -30.21
C TRP A 570 20.63 -8.78 -29.47
N ILE A 571 20.14 -7.72 -28.84
CA ILE A 571 20.94 -6.78 -28.03
C ILE A 571 21.65 -7.54 -26.90
N PHE A 572 20.92 -8.37 -26.14
CA PHE A 572 21.51 -9.20 -25.09
C PHE A 572 22.50 -10.22 -25.63
N TYR A 573 22.18 -10.88 -26.73
CA TYR A 573 23.10 -11.84 -27.37
C TYR A 573 24.45 -11.21 -27.71
N TYR A 574 24.48 -10.05 -28.38
CA TYR A 574 25.73 -9.37 -28.71
C TYR A 574 26.45 -8.84 -27.47
N ALA A 575 25.73 -8.34 -26.46
CA ALA A 575 26.34 -7.89 -25.21
C ALA A 575 27.00 -9.05 -24.45
N VAL A 576 26.36 -10.22 -24.38
CA VAL A 576 26.95 -11.41 -23.77
C VAL A 576 28.15 -11.91 -24.57
N LEU A 577 28.12 -11.89 -25.91
CA LEU A 577 29.29 -12.21 -26.73
C LEU A 577 30.51 -11.34 -26.40
N ILE A 578 30.31 -10.02 -26.34
CA ILE A 578 31.37 -9.08 -25.96
C ILE A 578 31.90 -9.42 -24.56
N TYR A 579 31.02 -9.70 -23.60
CA TYR A 579 31.43 -10.02 -22.23
C TYR A 579 32.20 -11.35 -22.13
N VAL A 580 31.73 -12.41 -22.78
CA VAL A 580 32.41 -13.72 -22.88
C VAL A 580 33.82 -13.53 -23.44
N TYR A 581 33.94 -12.79 -24.54
CA TYR A 581 35.21 -12.56 -25.20
C TYR A 581 36.17 -11.75 -24.33
N HIS A 582 35.68 -10.69 -23.65
CA HIS A 582 36.51 -9.90 -22.73
C HIS A 582 37.11 -10.69 -21.57
N VAL A 583 36.42 -11.75 -21.11
CA VAL A 583 36.89 -12.56 -20.00
C VAL A 583 37.82 -13.68 -20.49
N LEU A 584 37.44 -14.35 -21.58
CA LEU A 584 38.10 -15.57 -22.02
C LEU A 584 39.17 -15.39 -23.08
N ALA A 585 39.07 -14.38 -23.96
CA ALA A 585 40.04 -14.19 -25.02
C ALA A 585 41.37 -13.61 -24.50
N ASP A 586 42.48 -14.01 -25.11
CA ASP A 586 43.85 -13.64 -24.71
C ASP A 586 44.31 -12.27 -25.25
N GLY A 587 43.39 -11.32 -25.43
CA GLY A 587 43.72 -9.91 -25.70
C GLY A 587 44.13 -9.56 -27.13
N SER A 588 43.82 -10.39 -28.13
CA SER A 588 43.94 -9.96 -29.53
C SER A 588 42.91 -8.87 -29.84
N LEU A 589 43.37 -7.71 -30.33
CA LEU A 589 42.53 -6.63 -30.85
C LEU A 589 41.66 -7.18 -31.99
N ASP A 590 40.40 -7.48 -31.69
CA ASP A 590 39.49 -8.10 -32.63
C ASP A 590 38.48 -7.09 -33.15
N THR A 591 38.51 -6.82 -34.45
CA THR A 591 37.50 -6.02 -35.17
C THR A 591 36.08 -6.56 -34.97
N THR A 592 35.95 -7.83 -34.57
CA THR A 592 34.69 -8.50 -34.27
C THR A 592 33.94 -7.85 -33.10
N LEU A 593 34.63 -7.38 -32.05
CA LEU A 593 33.98 -6.69 -30.91
C LEU A 593 33.27 -5.40 -31.35
N GLN A 594 33.90 -4.65 -32.26
CA GLN A 594 33.34 -3.42 -32.81
C GLN A 594 32.12 -3.70 -33.68
N SER A 595 32.14 -4.80 -34.44
CA SER A 595 31.00 -5.26 -35.23
C SER A 595 29.80 -5.61 -34.33
N TRP A 596 30.02 -6.34 -33.24
CA TRP A 596 28.96 -6.67 -32.29
C TRP A 596 28.40 -5.44 -31.57
N ARG A 597 29.25 -4.49 -31.17
CA ARG A 597 28.80 -3.18 -30.68
C ARG A 597 27.89 -2.49 -31.70
N ASP A 598 28.30 -2.45 -32.96
CA ASP A 598 27.52 -1.79 -34.01
C ASP A 598 26.19 -2.50 -34.28
N SER A 599 26.13 -3.83 -34.13
CA SER A 599 24.88 -4.60 -34.14
C SER A 599 23.97 -4.24 -32.97
N ILE A 600 24.50 -4.07 -31.74
CA ILE A 600 23.71 -3.59 -30.58
C ILE A 600 23.07 -2.24 -30.91
N LEU A 601 23.86 -1.28 -31.38
CA LEU A 601 23.37 0.07 -31.70
C LEU A 601 22.36 0.05 -32.87
N THR A 602 22.54 -0.84 -33.84
CA THR A 602 21.59 -1.04 -34.93
C THR A 602 20.25 -1.54 -34.39
N HIS A 603 20.25 -2.61 -33.60
CA HIS A 603 19.01 -3.14 -33.01
C HIS A 603 18.33 -2.13 -32.07
N LEU A 604 19.12 -1.35 -31.33
CA LEU A 604 18.61 -0.28 -30.48
C LEU A 604 17.88 0.81 -31.30
N SER A 605 18.42 1.18 -32.46
CA SER A 605 17.79 2.13 -33.37
C SER A 605 16.49 1.61 -34.02
N LEU A 606 16.34 0.28 -34.07
CA LEU A 606 15.18 -0.39 -34.66
C LEU A 606 14.07 -0.68 -33.65
N LEU A 607 14.27 -0.41 -32.35
CA LEU A 607 13.24 -0.60 -31.33
C LEU A 607 12.03 0.33 -31.57
N PRO A 608 10.82 -0.21 -31.86
CA PRO A 608 9.63 0.61 -32.04
C PRO A 608 9.21 1.36 -30.77
N ASP A 609 9.32 0.70 -29.62
CA ASP A 609 9.05 1.29 -28.30
C ASP A 609 10.18 0.99 -27.32
N LYS A 610 11.07 1.97 -27.15
CA LYS A 610 12.17 1.91 -26.17
C LYS A 610 11.69 1.97 -24.72
N ARG A 611 10.46 2.45 -24.45
CA ARG A 611 9.95 2.57 -23.07
C ARG A 611 9.61 1.23 -22.46
N ALA A 612 9.15 0.29 -23.29
CA ALA A 612 8.75 -1.04 -22.85
C ALA A 612 9.89 -1.82 -22.16
N PHE A 613 11.13 -1.60 -22.58
CA PHE A 613 12.32 -2.34 -22.10
C PHE A 613 13.41 -1.41 -21.58
N ALA A 614 13.06 -0.18 -21.20
CA ALA A 614 14.05 0.83 -20.83
C ALA A 614 14.93 0.37 -19.65
N GLN A 615 14.35 -0.30 -18.64
CA GLN A 615 15.16 -0.85 -17.55
C GLN A 615 16.16 -1.91 -18.04
N ASP A 616 15.77 -2.77 -18.98
CA ASP A 616 16.56 -3.92 -19.42
C ASP A 616 17.76 -3.54 -20.30
N LEU A 617 17.85 -2.28 -20.74
CA LEU A 617 18.89 -1.79 -21.66
C LEU A 617 20.17 -1.33 -20.95
N VAL A 618 20.16 -1.13 -19.62
CA VAL A 618 21.30 -0.54 -18.89
C VAL A 618 22.57 -1.37 -19.06
N TRP A 619 22.49 -2.69 -18.85
CA TRP A 619 23.66 -3.57 -18.96
C TRP A 619 24.16 -3.73 -20.41
N PRO A 620 23.31 -4.00 -21.42
CA PRO A 620 23.77 -4.03 -22.81
C PRO A 620 24.39 -2.71 -23.29
N LEU A 621 23.84 -1.56 -22.89
CA LEU A 621 24.40 -0.25 -23.18
C LEU A 621 25.76 -0.03 -22.50
N PHE A 622 25.90 -0.49 -21.25
CA PHE A 622 27.19 -0.46 -20.56
C PHE A 622 28.23 -1.27 -21.33
N ILE A 623 27.92 -2.52 -21.71
CA ILE A 623 28.84 -3.37 -22.45
C ILE A 623 29.19 -2.77 -23.82
N ALA A 624 28.20 -2.32 -24.60
CA ALA A 624 28.46 -1.62 -25.86
C ALA A 624 29.31 -0.35 -25.66
N GLY A 625 29.08 0.37 -24.57
CA GLY A 625 29.83 1.54 -24.16
C GLY A 625 31.31 1.25 -23.90
N THR A 626 31.63 0.07 -23.34
CA THR A 626 33.04 -0.32 -23.15
C THR A 626 33.78 -0.49 -24.48
N GLU A 627 33.06 -0.78 -25.57
CA GLU A 627 33.60 -0.84 -26.94
C GLU A 627 33.57 0.50 -27.71
N CYS A 628 33.27 1.62 -27.03
CA CYS A 628 33.21 2.95 -27.65
C CYS A 628 34.49 3.80 -27.45
N ARG A 629 35.54 3.26 -26.81
CA ARG A 629 36.81 3.98 -26.63
C ARG A 629 37.40 4.40 -27.99
N GLY A 630 37.79 5.67 -28.12
CA GLY A 630 38.33 6.22 -29.36
C GLY A 630 37.30 6.51 -30.46
N CYS A 631 35.98 6.38 -30.20
CA CYS A 631 34.92 6.66 -31.16
C CYS A 631 33.88 7.65 -30.59
N PRO A 632 34.13 8.97 -30.63
CA PRO A 632 33.27 9.97 -30.00
C PRO A 632 31.80 9.90 -30.43
N GLN A 633 31.52 9.62 -31.70
CA GLN A 633 30.15 9.51 -32.20
C GLN A 633 29.38 8.38 -31.52
N LYS A 634 30.04 7.25 -31.23
CA LYS A 634 29.43 6.10 -30.57
C LYS A 634 29.29 6.33 -29.07
N GLN A 635 30.24 7.06 -28.46
CA GLN A 635 30.16 7.52 -27.07
C GLN A 635 28.92 8.41 -26.86
N ASP A 636 28.68 9.35 -27.77
CA ASP A 636 27.51 10.23 -27.72
C ASP A 636 26.20 9.46 -27.84
N ILE A 637 26.13 8.46 -28.73
CA ILE A 637 24.96 7.59 -28.86
C ILE A 637 24.71 6.82 -27.56
N VAL A 638 25.71 6.13 -27.01
CA VAL A 638 25.54 5.36 -25.76
C VAL A 638 25.17 6.26 -24.58
N ALA A 639 25.79 7.45 -24.49
CA ALA A 639 25.47 8.42 -23.45
C ALA A 639 24.02 8.90 -23.55
N HIS A 640 23.57 9.25 -24.76
CA HIS A 640 22.20 9.68 -25.01
C HIS A 640 21.19 8.59 -24.66
N GLU A 641 21.46 7.34 -25.02
CA GLU A 641 20.56 6.21 -24.74
C GLU A 641 20.49 5.89 -23.25
N LEU A 642 21.60 5.96 -22.52
CA LEU A 642 21.59 5.87 -21.05
C LEU A 642 20.83 7.02 -20.40
N GLU A 643 20.93 8.24 -20.93
CA GLU A 643 20.15 9.40 -20.47
C GLU A 643 18.64 9.19 -20.71
N LEU A 644 18.26 8.65 -21.87
CA LEU A 644 16.87 8.29 -22.19
C LEU A 644 16.34 7.20 -21.24
N VAL A 645 17.14 6.17 -20.95
CA VAL A 645 16.78 5.15 -19.95
C VAL A 645 16.55 5.79 -18.58
N MET A 646 17.42 6.72 -18.16
CA MET A 646 17.26 7.45 -16.90
C MET A 646 16.00 8.31 -16.87
N GLU A 647 15.62 8.92 -17.99
CA GLU A 647 14.39 9.70 -18.12
C GLU A 647 13.15 8.82 -17.98
N ILE A 648 13.15 7.64 -18.59
CA ILE A 648 11.97 6.75 -18.65
C ILE A 648 11.78 5.98 -17.33
N SER A 649 12.82 5.30 -16.85
CA SER A 649 12.68 4.35 -15.74
C SER A 649 13.31 4.83 -14.42
N GLY A 650 13.98 6.00 -14.42
CA GLY A 650 14.56 6.64 -13.24
C GLY A 650 16.09 6.57 -13.21
N THR A 651 16.73 7.35 -12.33
CA THR A 651 18.19 7.48 -12.35
C THR A 651 18.93 6.33 -11.70
N LEU A 652 18.39 5.69 -10.65
CA LEU A 652 19.01 4.60 -9.88
C LEU A 652 20.54 4.83 -9.68
N ASP A 653 21.35 3.79 -9.88
CA ASP A 653 22.82 3.84 -10.00
C ASP A 653 23.32 4.20 -11.42
N ARG A 654 22.43 4.47 -12.37
CA ARG A 654 22.77 4.63 -13.80
C ARG A 654 23.58 5.88 -14.11
N ARG A 655 23.48 6.90 -13.25
CA ARG A 655 24.39 8.06 -13.30
C ARG A 655 25.84 7.66 -13.04
N ASN A 656 26.06 6.70 -12.13
CA ASN A 656 27.39 6.17 -11.88
C ASN A 656 27.87 5.34 -13.07
N VAL A 657 26.97 4.58 -13.72
CA VAL A 657 27.28 3.82 -14.95
C VAL A 657 27.78 4.73 -16.06
N LEU A 658 27.04 5.81 -16.36
CA LEU A 658 27.45 6.78 -17.38
C LEU A 658 28.74 7.54 -17.00
N SER A 659 28.88 7.91 -15.72
CA SER A 659 30.09 8.54 -15.20
C SER A 659 31.33 7.65 -15.36
N PHE A 660 31.19 6.35 -15.07
CA PHE A 660 32.24 5.37 -15.25
C PHE A 660 32.62 5.21 -16.72
N LEU A 661 31.64 5.10 -17.63
CA LEU A 661 31.92 5.01 -19.08
C LEU A 661 32.71 6.24 -19.58
N ARG A 662 32.29 7.45 -19.19
CA ARG A 662 32.99 8.69 -19.54
C ARG A 662 34.44 8.69 -19.07
N GLN A 663 34.71 8.20 -17.85
CA GLN A 663 36.08 8.02 -17.38
C GLN A 663 36.81 6.94 -18.20
N PHE A 664 36.20 5.78 -18.39
CA PHE A 664 36.80 4.65 -19.10
C PHE A 664 37.19 5.01 -20.55
N TRP A 665 36.43 5.89 -21.19
CA TRP A 665 36.74 6.45 -22.51
C TRP A 665 37.96 7.38 -22.51
N SER A 666 38.29 7.99 -21.37
CA SER A 666 39.47 8.85 -21.21
C SER A 666 40.76 8.07 -20.90
N GLU A 667 40.65 6.83 -20.42
CA GLU A 667 41.80 5.96 -20.14
C GLU A 667 42.45 5.45 -21.44
N SER A 668 43.78 5.39 -21.47
CA SER A 668 44.55 4.98 -22.66
C SER A 668 44.62 3.47 -22.88
N SER A 669 44.43 2.67 -21.83
CA SER A 669 44.60 1.20 -21.88
C SER A 669 43.86 0.52 -20.73
N GLY A 670 43.88 -0.81 -20.70
CA GLY A 670 43.22 -1.62 -19.68
C GLY A 670 41.75 -1.90 -19.97
N THR A 671 41.25 -2.99 -19.38
CA THR A 671 39.85 -3.42 -19.50
C THR A 671 38.98 -2.69 -18.48
N TRP A 672 37.68 -2.62 -18.75
CA TRP A 672 36.73 -2.01 -17.80
C TRP A 672 36.70 -2.76 -16.47
N ILE A 673 36.92 -4.08 -16.49
CA ILE A 673 36.99 -4.95 -15.32
C ILE A 673 38.18 -4.55 -14.43
N GLN A 674 39.36 -4.33 -15.03
CA GLN A 674 40.55 -3.88 -14.30
C GLN A 674 40.31 -2.50 -13.67
N LEU A 675 39.75 -1.55 -14.42
CA LEU A 675 39.46 -0.21 -13.93
C LEU A 675 38.46 -0.22 -12.77
N MET A 676 37.39 -1.03 -12.88
CA MET A 676 36.37 -1.13 -11.83
C MET A 676 36.93 -1.75 -10.54
N ARG A 677 37.85 -2.73 -10.64
CA ARG A 677 38.53 -3.31 -9.47
C ARG A 677 39.40 -2.30 -8.73
N GLN A 678 40.02 -1.36 -9.46
CA GLN A 678 40.87 -0.31 -8.90
C GLN A 678 40.08 0.82 -8.23
N SER A 679 38.77 0.90 -8.48
CA SER A 679 37.89 1.97 -7.96
C SER A 679 36.74 1.38 -7.11
N PRO A 680 37.03 0.78 -5.93
CA PRO A 680 36.03 0.07 -5.12
C PRO A 680 34.86 0.95 -4.64
N GLU A 681 35.08 2.26 -4.49
CA GLU A 681 34.06 3.26 -4.20
C GLU A 681 33.07 3.49 -5.35
N ARG A 682 33.36 2.97 -6.55
CA ARG A 682 32.53 3.07 -7.76
C ARG A 682 31.81 1.77 -8.11
N ARG A 683 31.86 0.75 -7.24
CA ARG A 683 31.11 -0.50 -7.44
C ARG A 683 29.62 -0.20 -7.44
N MET A 684 29.00 -0.29 -8.61
CA MET A 684 27.63 0.14 -8.89
C MET A 684 26.79 -1.01 -9.41
N LEU A 685 25.49 -0.97 -9.17
CA LEU A 685 24.58 -1.92 -9.80
C LEU A 685 24.38 -1.54 -11.28
N ILE A 686 24.59 -2.50 -12.19
CA ILE A 686 24.35 -2.31 -13.62
C ILE A 686 23.06 -3.05 -13.99
N LEU A 687 21.93 -2.48 -13.56
CA LEU A 687 20.56 -3.01 -13.72
C LEU A 687 19.60 -2.00 -14.35
#